data_AF-A0A6I5PFF8-F1
#
_entry.id   AF-A0A6I5PFF8-F1
#
_cell.length_a   1.000
_cell.length_b   1.000
_cell.length_c   1.000
_cell.angle_alpha   90.00
_cell.angle_beta   90.00
_cell.angle_gamma   90.00
#
_symmetry.space_group_name_H-M   'P 1'
#
loop_
_entity.id
_entity.type
_entity.pdbx_description
1 polymer ?
#
loop_
_entity_poly.entity_id
_entity_poly.type
_entity_poly.pdbx_seq_one_letter_code
_entity_poly.pdbx_strand_id
1 'polypeptide(L)'
;MKDFQGYLKPQVVVEPLISQWYAWSYLIPPATAARYLTHSQIPVMESFIAAPQVHASALQDPAMRGGPFIHHDASRVSEIQVLLETTRTERQKLLALSEAIATLETLLANHPTGASLEPLYSQIPAALRGFVELVYDAQHHPSMRLIEGLLYRSDYYDPSRQSIALRLINSDDRAFVLSTPRLPEARSLQVSLPFCDRAWDQLFAMRHTPQSVQHVAAALQLDDAQTERFADLFTPTPSASRRPYGGEGVRIRYFGHACVLIETADVAILVDPLVSYDQPHGMTRYSYADLPDTIDYALITHNHQDHVMLETLLQLRHKIRHLVIPQGQKGSLIDPSLKLALQQIGFDQVQTLDELDTIPLPEGEIISLPVLGEHGDLNIATKTAYWIQLRGRTILCAADSNNLDPQLYQHIHHLFGPLDVLFIGMECDGAPYTWAYGPLLPQPVPRHLAQSRRLDGSNADRAIALVHQLQPQQVYVYAMGQEPWLTFITSISYTDDSAPIQESNRLVAYCRQQGMESDRLLGRQEIELMPKVLVGWGQRRIPVAIGNREQATGNREQGIGNREWGTGNGEQAEAESVEFSVLSSQFDVIQNSNLKTQHSSPPLPHSPTPPPLHSLLQTLAARDIRLWLDGDTLRCNAPKGALTPELKQQLKQHKPDIIAVLQGEVVATDTSEEWEQDRTLPEHIRPAGTLNNELPSRILLTGATGFLGTFLLEALLLQAQAEIICLVRAESEAAGWERLQTTLRNYGIWREDFRPRITVQPGDLAQPNLGLTNPDFQALAASVEAIYHNGAGVHHVSPYSLLRETNVVGTREVIRLACQHHPKSLHFTSTLSVLPPVPPAGQAKMLEGDPLDRYPVPVGGYNRTKWVAEQLVAQARDRGLPVTIYRPGPISGHSQTGAFNANDFLYRLMQGYIQLGTAPQGELPLDILPVDYVSRAIVYLSQAPQSQGQVFHLIHPQPASSDGLFAACRAAGMPLRGCPMANGTDSSWRSPKAPKTIPCIPSFLSSPLAARPIQEQLIAQQKYRSLATTPRVV
;
A
#
# COMPACT_ATOMS: atom_id res chain seq x y z
N MET A 1 -18.98 41.14 31.40
CA MET A 1 -19.46 40.12 32.37
C MET A 1 -18.96 40.45 33.78
N LYS A 2 -19.68 40.04 34.84
CA LYS A 2 -19.11 40.06 36.20
C LYS A 2 -18.03 38.99 36.28
N ASP A 3 -16.82 39.36 36.70
CA ASP A 3 -15.76 38.40 36.95
C ASP A 3 -16.20 37.40 38.03
N PHE A 4 -15.98 36.11 37.81
CA PHE A 4 -16.31 35.07 38.78
C PHE A 4 -15.23 33.98 38.80
N GLN A 5 -15.12 33.31 39.94
CA GLN A 5 -14.25 32.14 40.11
C GLN A 5 -14.96 30.92 39.52
N GLY A 6 -14.37 30.34 38.47
CA GLY A 6 -14.98 29.24 37.71
C GLY A 6 -14.09 28.00 37.65
N TYR A 7 -14.73 26.84 37.50
CA TYR A 7 -14.12 25.57 37.13
C TYR A 7 -14.36 25.31 35.65
N LEU A 8 -13.36 24.80 34.95
CA LEU A 8 -13.52 24.35 33.56
C LEU A 8 -14.49 23.17 33.54
N LYS A 9 -15.56 23.28 32.74
CA LYS A 9 -16.59 22.23 32.69
C LYS A 9 -15.96 20.88 32.28
N PRO A 10 -16.36 19.77 32.92
CA PRO A 10 -15.80 18.45 32.60
C PRO A 10 -16.02 17.99 31.14
N GLN A 11 -17.02 18.54 30.46
CA GLN A 11 -17.36 18.24 29.06
C GLN A 11 -16.60 19.11 28.03
N VAL A 12 -15.68 19.97 28.46
CA VAL A 12 -14.89 20.80 27.54
C VAL A 12 -13.80 19.95 26.93
N VAL A 13 -13.89 19.73 25.62
CA VAL A 13 -12.84 19.12 24.80
C VAL A 13 -11.76 20.16 24.50
N VAL A 14 -10.52 19.69 24.45
CA VAL A 14 -9.32 20.49 24.21
C VAL A 14 -8.57 19.87 23.03
N GLU A 15 -8.88 20.31 21.81
CA GLU A 15 -8.22 19.76 20.60
C GLU A 15 -6.97 20.59 20.26
N PRO A 16 -5.74 20.07 20.42
CA PRO A 16 -4.54 20.78 19.99
C PRO A 16 -4.40 20.73 18.48
N LEU A 17 -4.05 21.84 17.86
CA LEU A 17 -3.98 22.03 16.42
C LEU A 17 -2.66 22.65 15.97
N ILE A 18 -2.11 22.17 14.86
CA ILE A 18 -1.02 22.82 14.11
C ILE A 18 -1.54 23.15 12.72
N SER A 19 -1.59 24.43 12.38
CA SER A 19 -2.15 24.89 11.09
C SER A 19 -3.54 24.30 10.82
N GLN A 20 -4.41 24.29 11.84
CA GLN A 20 -5.76 23.71 11.83
C GLN A 20 -5.85 22.18 11.70
N TRP A 21 -4.73 21.45 11.70
CA TRP A 21 -4.75 19.99 11.76
C TRP A 21 -4.59 19.50 13.19
N TYR A 22 -5.27 18.42 13.55
CA TYR A 22 -5.10 17.78 14.85
C TYR A 22 -3.64 17.45 15.10
N ALA A 23 -3.09 18.00 16.19
CA ALA A 23 -1.69 17.86 16.52
C ALA A 23 -1.44 16.48 17.14
N TRP A 24 -0.51 15.75 16.54
CA TRP A 24 0.04 14.51 17.07
C TRP A 24 1.57 14.54 16.94
N SER A 25 2.24 13.58 17.53
CA SER A 25 3.70 13.62 17.77
C SER A 25 4.53 13.90 16.51
N TYR A 26 4.18 13.36 15.35
CA TYR A 26 4.92 13.57 14.10
C TYR A 26 4.68 14.93 13.42
N LEU A 27 3.74 15.75 13.92
CA LEU A 27 3.56 17.13 13.46
C LEU A 27 4.36 18.15 14.28
N ILE A 28 5.04 17.74 15.36
CA ILE A 28 5.91 18.61 16.15
C ILE A 28 7.31 18.77 15.52
N PRO A 29 8.05 17.70 15.16
CA PRO A 29 9.35 17.83 14.51
C PRO A 29 9.21 18.46 13.12
N PRO A 30 10.03 19.47 12.76
CA PRO A 30 9.87 20.17 11.49
C PRO A 30 10.01 19.28 10.25
N ALA A 31 10.93 18.31 10.27
CA ALA A 31 11.17 17.43 9.13
C ALA A 31 9.98 16.49 8.87
N THR A 32 9.44 15.85 9.91
CA THR A 32 8.26 14.99 9.75
C THR A 32 7.01 15.81 9.45
N ALA A 33 6.83 16.97 10.09
CA ALA A 33 5.74 17.89 9.80
C ALA A 33 5.75 18.34 8.33
N ALA A 34 6.92 18.63 7.75
CA ALA A 34 7.08 18.95 6.33
C ALA A 34 6.60 17.81 5.40
N ARG A 35 6.94 16.56 5.76
CA ARG A 35 6.54 15.38 4.99
C ARG A 35 5.04 15.11 5.07
N TYR A 36 4.43 15.14 6.25
CA TYR A 36 2.97 14.99 6.39
C TYR A 36 2.20 16.12 5.71
N LEU A 37 2.69 17.35 5.81
CA LEU A 37 2.10 18.49 5.10
C LEU A 37 2.05 18.24 3.59
N THR A 38 3.17 17.80 3.01
CA THR A 38 3.33 17.62 1.56
C THR A 38 2.61 16.38 1.03
N HIS A 39 2.72 15.26 1.74
CA HIS A 39 2.33 13.94 1.22
C HIS A 39 1.03 13.40 1.82
N SER A 40 0.40 14.14 2.74
CA SER A 40 -0.89 13.76 3.34
C SER A 40 -1.89 14.93 3.37
N GLN A 41 -1.57 16.02 4.07
CA GLN A 41 -2.53 17.11 4.35
C GLN A 41 -2.93 17.91 3.10
N ILE A 42 -1.95 18.32 2.28
CA ILE A 42 -2.25 19.03 1.02
C ILE A 42 -3.01 18.13 0.04
N PRO A 43 -2.54 16.90 -0.27
CA PRO A 43 -3.25 16.00 -1.19
C PRO A 43 -4.69 15.71 -0.78
N VAL A 44 -4.97 15.53 0.52
CA VAL A 44 -6.34 15.24 0.96
C VAL A 44 -7.26 16.46 0.85
N MET A 45 -6.75 17.68 1.08
CA MET A 45 -7.49 18.92 0.83
C MET A 45 -7.78 19.10 -0.66
N GLU A 46 -6.78 18.88 -1.53
CA GLU A 46 -6.95 18.94 -2.99
C GLU A 46 -7.99 17.93 -3.47
N SER A 47 -7.95 16.69 -2.95
CA SER A 47 -8.93 15.65 -3.25
C SER A 47 -10.34 16.06 -2.84
N PHE A 48 -10.52 16.61 -1.64
CA PHE A 48 -11.84 17.04 -1.17
C PHE A 48 -12.40 18.21 -1.98
N ILE A 49 -11.57 19.19 -2.33
CA ILE A 49 -11.98 20.32 -3.17
C ILE A 49 -12.42 19.83 -4.55
N ALA A 50 -11.70 18.87 -5.13
CA ALA A 50 -12.01 18.32 -6.44
C ALA A 50 -13.29 17.46 -6.44
N ALA A 51 -13.54 16.70 -5.36
CA ALA A 51 -14.62 15.72 -5.30
C ALA A 51 -15.20 15.53 -3.88
N PRO A 52 -15.88 16.53 -3.29
CA PRO A 52 -16.36 16.45 -1.90
C PRO A 52 -17.40 15.32 -1.70
N GLN A 53 -18.18 15.01 -2.73
CA GLN A 53 -19.17 13.92 -2.68
C GLN A 53 -18.53 12.53 -2.59
N VAL A 54 -17.31 12.34 -3.10
CA VAL A 54 -16.56 11.07 -2.95
C VAL A 54 -16.14 10.88 -1.50
N HIS A 55 -15.70 11.95 -0.83
CA HIS A 55 -15.37 11.91 0.58
C HIS A 55 -16.61 11.61 1.45
N ALA A 56 -17.72 12.29 1.17
CA ALA A 56 -18.99 12.02 1.85
C ALA A 56 -19.47 10.57 1.65
N SER A 57 -19.39 10.05 0.41
CA SER A 57 -19.77 8.66 0.11
C SER A 57 -18.82 7.65 0.76
N ALA A 58 -17.51 7.92 0.80
CA ALA A 58 -16.54 7.04 1.43
C ALA A 58 -16.78 6.91 2.94
N LEU A 59 -17.12 8.01 3.62
CA LEU A 59 -17.40 8.02 5.06
C LEU A 59 -18.68 7.26 5.46
N GLN A 60 -19.57 6.97 4.50
CA GLN A 60 -20.73 6.11 4.71
C GLN A 60 -20.37 4.62 4.80
N ASP A 61 -19.23 4.21 4.22
CA ASP A 61 -18.70 2.85 4.33
C ASP A 61 -17.82 2.72 5.59
N PRO A 62 -18.22 1.91 6.59
CA PRO A 62 -17.40 1.67 7.78
C PRO A 62 -15.98 1.20 7.46
N ALA A 63 -15.78 0.43 6.38
CA ALA A 63 -14.46 -0.10 5.99
C ALA A 63 -13.50 1.00 5.45
N MET A 64 -14.02 2.17 5.11
CA MET A 64 -13.27 3.30 4.57
C MET A 64 -13.02 4.40 5.62
N ARG A 65 -13.59 4.25 6.82
CA ARG A 65 -13.30 5.13 7.95
C ARG A 65 -11.83 4.99 8.34
N GLY A 66 -11.21 6.10 8.75
CA GLY A 66 -9.76 6.18 8.98
C GLY A 66 -8.93 6.37 7.72
N GLY A 67 -9.53 6.31 6.53
CA GLY A 67 -8.87 6.63 5.26
C GLY A 67 -8.63 8.15 5.07
N PRO A 68 -7.98 8.55 3.97
CA PRO A 68 -7.69 9.95 3.65
C PRO A 68 -8.96 10.66 3.13
N PHE A 69 -9.99 10.75 3.97
CA PHE A 69 -11.26 11.40 3.66
C PHE A 69 -11.56 12.48 4.68
N ILE A 70 -11.62 13.74 4.23
CA ILE A 70 -12.12 14.87 5.01
C ILE A 70 -13.60 14.67 5.38
N HIS A 71 -13.89 14.74 6.68
CA HIS A 71 -15.23 14.65 7.27
C HIS A 71 -15.87 16.04 7.43
N HIS A 72 -16.08 16.73 6.30
CA HIS A 72 -16.85 17.98 6.22
C HIS A 72 -17.91 17.87 5.12
N ASP A 73 -18.98 18.67 5.24
CA ASP A 73 -20.00 18.78 4.20
C ASP A 73 -19.48 19.52 2.95
N ALA A 74 -20.04 19.19 1.79
CA ALA A 74 -19.65 19.79 0.51
C ALA A 74 -19.86 21.32 0.47
N SER A 75 -20.75 21.88 1.30
CA SER A 75 -20.92 23.33 1.43
C SER A 75 -19.68 24.06 1.98
N ARG A 76 -18.77 23.34 2.66
CA ARG A 76 -17.55 23.91 3.26
C ARG A 76 -16.30 23.87 2.36
N VAL A 77 -16.46 23.51 1.09
CA VAL A 77 -15.34 23.44 0.13
C VAL A 77 -14.59 24.78 0.00
N SER A 78 -15.30 25.90 0.01
CA SER A 78 -14.68 27.24 -0.07
C SER A 78 -13.76 27.53 1.11
N GLU A 79 -14.11 27.10 2.33
CA GLU A 79 -13.28 27.25 3.52
C GLU A 79 -12.02 26.38 3.43
N ILE A 80 -12.14 25.13 2.95
CA ILE A 80 -10.98 24.25 2.72
C ILE A 80 -10.07 24.82 1.63
N GLN A 81 -10.63 25.44 0.59
CA GLN A 81 -9.83 26.11 -0.45
C GLN A 81 -9.04 27.30 0.12
N VAL A 82 -9.65 28.12 0.97
CA VAL A 82 -8.96 29.21 1.68
C VAL A 82 -7.87 28.66 2.60
N LEU A 83 -8.14 27.57 3.34
CA LEU A 83 -7.15 26.90 4.18
C LEU A 83 -5.97 26.37 3.36
N LEU A 84 -6.23 25.74 2.20
CA LEU A 84 -5.18 25.21 1.33
C LEU A 84 -4.26 26.32 0.81
N GLU A 85 -4.82 27.43 0.31
CA GLU A 85 -4.04 28.56 -0.20
C GLU A 85 -3.26 29.27 0.91
N THR A 86 -3.87 29.42 2.08
CA THR A 86 -3.20 29.96 3.28
C THR A 86 -2.05 29.05 3.69
N THR A 87 -2.26 27.73 3.72
CA THR A 87 -1.25 26.74 4.06
C THR A 87 -0.06 26.78 3.10
N ARG A 88 -0.30 26.85 1.78
CA ARG A 88 0.76 26.95 0.77
C ARG A 88 1.60 28.22 0.94
N THR A 89 0.96 29.32 1.29
CA THR A 89 1.62 30.62 1.49
C THR A 89 2.42 30.64 2.79
N GLU A 90 1.79 30.29 3.91
CA GLU A 90 2.37 30.41 5.24
C GLU A 90 3.37 29.30 5.60
N ARG A 91 3.28 28.14 4.93
CA ARG A 91 4.14 26.97 5.19
C ARG A 91 5.14 26.71 4.07
N GLN A 92 5.43 27.70 3.23
CA GLN A 92 6.37 27.58 2.11
C GLN A 92 7.75 27.04 2.54
N LYS A 93 8.25 27.45 3.72
CA LYS A 93 9.54 26.94 4.25
C LYS A 93 9.51 25.44 4.53
N LEU A 94 8.41 24.90 5.07
CA LEU A 94 8.28 23.45 5.27
C LEU A 94 8.11 22.70 3.95
N LEU A 95 7.41 23.27 2.98
CA LEU A 95 7.31 22.67 1.64
C LEU A 95 8.70 22.57 0.99
N ALA A 96 9.51 23.63 1.09
CA ALA A 96 10.89 23.62 0.61
C ALA A 96 11.78 22.61 1.37
N LEU A 97 11.56 22.44 2.69
CA LEU A 97 12.25 21.41 3.48
C LEU A 97 11.89 20.00 3.02
N SER A 98 10.61 19.72 2.74
CA SER A 98 10.14 18.42 2.24
C SER A 98 10.76 18.08 0.87
N GLU A 99 10.80 19.06 -0.03
CA GLU A 99 11.43 18.93 -1.35
C GLU A 99 12.95 18.70 -1.23
N ALA A 100 13.62 19.43 -0.34
CA ALA A 100 15.04 19.24 -0.07
C ALA A 100 15.35 17.84 0.48
N ILE A 101 14.49 17.31 1.37
CA ILE A 101 14.60 15.93 1.86
C ILE A 101 14.51 14.94 0.69
N ALA A 102 13.49 15.05 -0.15
CA ALA A 102 13.31 14.17 -1.31
C ALA A 102 14.49 14.25 -2.31
N THR A 103 15.00 15.47 -2.52
CA THR A 103 16.15 15.71 -3.40
C THR A 103 17.41 15.05 -2.84
N LEU A 104 17.67 15.19 -1.54
CA LEU A 104 18.83 14.56 -0.90
C LEU A 104 18.72 13.04 -0.87
N GLU A 105 17.53 12.48 -0.59
CA GLU A 105 17.28 11.03 -0.65
C GLU A 105 17.56 10.48 -2.06
N THR A 106 17.14 11.20 -3.10
CA THR A 106 17.41 10.83 -4.50
C THR A 106 18.91 10.89 -4.82
N LEU A 107 19.60 11.93 -4.33
CA LEU A 107 21.03 12.09 -4.52
C LEU A 107 21.82 10.97 -3.83
N LEU A 108 21.43 10.59 -2.61
CA LEU A 108 22.02 9.47 -1.89
C LEU A 108 21.75 8.14 -2.59
N ALA A 109 20.53 7.88 -3.06
CA ALA A 109 20.17 6.65 -3.77
C ALA A 109 20.95 6.44 -5.08
N ASN A 110 21.33 7.53 -5.76
CA ASN A 110 22.11 7.49 -7.00
C ASN A 110 23.63 7.54 -6.77
N HIS A 111 24.09 7.72 -5.53
CA HIS A 111 25.51 7.77 -5.22
C HIS A 111 26.14 6.36 -5.27
N PRO A 112 27.33 6.19 -5.88
CA PRO A 112 27.97 4.88 -5.93
C PRO A 112 28.17 4.27 -4.54
N THR A 113 27.61 3.07 -4.34
CA THR A 113 27.66 2.33 -3.07
C THR A 113 29.10 2.19 -2.58
N GLY A 114 29.34 2.59 -1.32
CA GLY A 114 30.65 2.50 -0.66
C GLY A 114 31.66 3.61 -1.02
N ALA A 115 31.35 4.50 -1.97
CA ALA A 115 32.20 5.67 -2.25
C ALA A 115 32.06 6.76 -1.17
N SER A 116 33.07 7.60 -0.97
CA SER A 116 33.00 8.70 0.01
C SER A 116 31.77 9.58 -0.21
N LEU A 117 31.07 9.94 0.88
CA LEU A 117 29.93 10.87 0.86
C LEU A 117 30.36 12.34 0.92
N GLU A 118 31.65 12.62 1.17
CA GLU A 118 32.18 13.98 1.29
C GLU A 118 31.84 14.88 0.08
N PRO A 119 31.98 14.43 -1.19
CA PRO A 119 31.66 15.27 -2.36
C PRO A 119 30.18 15.68 -2.42
N LEU A 120 29.29 14.97 -1.74
CA LEU A 120 27.86 15.25 -1.72
C LEU A 120 27.51 16.45 -0.82
N TYR A 121 28.37 16.81 0.13
CA TYR A 121 28.10 17.94 1.04
C TYR A 121 27.94 19.26 0.30
N SER A 122 28.67 19.47 -0.81
CA SER A 122 28.52 20.66 -1.67
C SER A 122 27.20 20.68 -2.43
N GLN A 123 26.58 19.51 -2.62
CA GLN A 123 25.35 19.29 -3.36
C GLN A 123 24.11 19.19 -2.45
N ILE A 124 24.29 19.17 -1.12
CA ILE A 124 23.17 19.21 -0.17
C ILE A 124 22.29 20.44 -0.50
N PRO A 125 20.97 20.24 -0.68
CA PRO A 125 20.04 21.33 -0.95
C PRO A 125 20.12 22.43 0.11
N ALA A 126 19.98 23.68 -0.29
CA ALA A 126 20.17 24.84 0.58
C ALA A 126 19.35 24.76 1.89
N ALA A 127 18.13 24.23 1.81
CA ALA A 127 17.25 24.09 2.96
C ALA A 127 17.75 23.10 4.04
N LEU A 128 18.60 22.13 3.66
CA LEU A 128 19.17 21.11 4.57
C LEU A 128 20.64 21.34 4.90
N ARG A 129 21.30 22.30 4.25
CA ARG A 129 22.73 22.55 4.46
C ARG A 129 23.00 22.94 5.91
N GLY A 130 23.85 22.16 6.59
CA GLY A 130 24.16 22.33 8.01
C GLY A 130 23.15 21.72 8.99
N PHE A 131 22.05 21.14 8.49
CA PHE A 131 21.04 20.45 9.30
C PHE A 131 21.12 18.92 9.23
N VAL A 132 22.04 18.37 8.43
CA VAL A 132 22.17 16.92 8.20
C VAL A 132 23.63 16.47 8.28
N GLU A 133 23.82 15.21 8.65
CA GLU A 133 25.04 14.45 8.48
C GLU A 133 24.77 13.30 7.49
N LEU A 134 25.64 13.10 6.51
CA LEU A 134 25.53 11.98 5.58
C LEU A 134 26.27 10.78 6.16
N VAL A 135 25.61 9.62 6.21
CA VAL A 135 26.12 8.42 6.88
C VAL A 135 25.93 7.18 6.01
N TYR A 136 26.72 6.15 6.26
CA TYR A 136 26.49 4.79 5.76
C TYR A 136 25.93 3.91 6.87
N ASP A 137 25.05 2.98 6.51
CA ASP A 137 24.82 1.79 7.34
C ASP A 137 25.97 0.77 7.18
N ALA A 138 25.89 -0.34 7.93
CA ALA A 138 26.90 -1.40 7.88
C ALA A 138 26.90 -2.20 6.55
N GLN A 139 25.92 -1.97 5.68
CA GLN A 139 25.79 -2.58 4.35
C GLN A 139 26.19 -1.60 3.24
N HIS A 140 26.77 -0.45 3.58
CA HIS A 140 27.15 0.60 2.65
C HIS A 140 25.98 1.26 1.91
N HIS A 141 24.77 1.25 2.48
CA HIS A 141 23.68 2.08 1.98
C HIS A 141 23.79 3.49 2.55
N PRO A 142 23.83 4.52 1.69
CA PRO A 142 23.92 5.90 2.15
C PRO A 142 22.58 6.38 2.70
N SER A 143 22.63 7.16 3.76
CA SER A 143 21.47 7.77 4.41
C SER A 143 21.83 9.16 4.95
N MET A 144 20.83 9.87 5.45
CA MET A 144 21.00 11.14 6.17
C MET A 144 20.56 10.97 7.62
N ARG A 145 21.33 11.56 8.53
CA ARG A 145 20.92 11.80 9.92
C ARG A 145 20.60 13.28 10.09
N LEU A 146 19.40 13.58 10.56
CA LEU A 146 18.96 14.93 10.87
C LEU A 146 19.59 15.43 12.18
N ILE A 147 20.01 16.70 12.20
CA ILE A 147 20.42 17.40 13.42
C ILE A 147 19.19 18.10 14.00
N GLU A 148 18.30 17.32 14.60
CA GLU A 148 16.97 17.75 15.04
C GLU A 148 16.98 18.99 15.93
N GLY A 149 17.95 19.09 16.84
CA GLY A 149 18.10 20.25 17.73
C GLY A 149 18.33 21.58 16.98
N LEU A 150 18.97 21.53 15.80
CA LEU A 150 19.11 22.72 14.94
C LEU A 150 17.81 23.00 14.20
N LEU A 151 17.10 21.98 13.72
CA LEU A 151 15.80 22.15 13.05
C LEU A 151 14.77 22.81 13.98
N TYR A 152 14.69 22.40 15.25
CA TYR A 152 13.81 23.04 16.24
C TYR A 152 14.17 24.50 16.56
N ARG A 153 15.41 24.92 16.29
CA ARG A 153 15.90 26.30 16.50
C ARG A 153 15.99 27.10 15.20
N SER A 154 15.47 26.55 14.11
CA SER A 154 15.42 27.19 12.81
C SER A 154 14.02 27.70 12.51
N ASP A 155 13.90 28.46 11.43
CA ASP A 155 12.62 28.96 10.92
C ASP A 155 11.64 27.85 10.47
N TYR A 156 12.06 26.58 10.45
CA TYR A 156 11.17 25.46 10.14
C TYR A 156 10.27 25.09 11.31
N TYR A 157 10.67 25.37 12.56
CA TYR A 157 9.81 25.20 13.73
C TYR A 157 9.12 26.53 14.07
N ASP A 158 7.81 26.59 13.83
CA ASP A 158 7.02 27.80 14.03
C ASP A 158 5.89 27.55 15.04
N PRO A 159 6.11 27.84 16.34
CA PRO A 159 5.09 27.65 17.37
C PRO A 159 3.91 28.62 17.25
N SER A 160 4.01 29.69 16.45
CA SER A 160 2.87 30.60 16.23
C SER A 160 1.72 29.94 15.45
N ARG A 161 1.97 28.78 14.82
CA ARG A 161 0.96 27.97 14.12
C ARG A 161 0.23 26.97 15.02
N GLN A 162 0.60 26.91 16.30
CA GLN A 162 -0.06 26.10 17.29
C GLN A 162 -1.30 26.84 17.84
N SER A 163 -2.37 26.10 18.06
CA SER A 163 -3.61 26.62 18.65
C SER A 163 -4.37 25.50 19.34
N ILE A 164 -5.26 25.83 20.25
CA ILE A 164 -6.17 24.85 20.87
C ILE A 164 -7.60 25.25 20.54
N ALA A 165 -8.40 24.30 20.07
CA ALA A 165 -9.84 24.45 19.92
C ALA A 165 -10.56 23.91 21.16
N LEU A 166 -11.33 24.78 21.80
CA LEU A 166 -12.13 24.50 22.98
C LEU A 166 -13.61 24.44 22.60
N ARG A 167 -14.30 23.36 22.98
CA ARG A 167 -15.74 23.21 22.75
C ARG A 167 -16.40 22.30 23.77
N LEU A 168 -17.68 22.53 24.03
CA LEU A 168 -18.49 21.60 24.80
C LEU A 168 -18.97 20.45 23.92
N ILE A 169 -18.86 19.23 24.42
CA ILE A 169 -19.47 18.05 23.80
C ILE A 169 -20.61 17.51 24.65
N ASN A 170 -21.56 16.85 24.00
CA ASN A 170 -22.68 16.15 24.61
C ASN A 170 -22.71 14.65 24.24
N SER A 171 -21.72 14.19 23.46
CA SER A 171 -21.52 12.80 23.08
C SER A 171 -20.04 12.57 22.76
N ASP A 172 -19.64 11.30 22.72
CA ASP A 172 -18.27 10.89 22.35
C ASP A 172 -18.03 10.93 20.82
N ASP A 173 -19.07 11.15 20.01
CA ASP A 173 -18.97 11.15 18.56
C ASP A 173 -18.16 12.37 18.07
N ARG A 174 -17.08 12.08 17.36
CA ARG A 174 -16.11 13.07 16.89
C ARG A 174 -15.60 12.60 15.53
N ALA A 175 -15.51 13.54 14.60
CA ALA A 175 -14.96 13.29 13.28
C ALA A 175 -13.50 12.81 13.36
N PHE A 176 -13.17 11.80 12.55
CA PHE A 176 -11.81 11.28 12.44
C PHE A 176 -10.79 12.38 12.12
N VAL A 177 -9.76 12.50 12.96
CA VAL A 177 -8.96 13.74 13.04
C VAL A 177 -7.77 13.79 12.09
N LEU A 178 -7.21 12.64 11.72
CA LEU A 178 -5.93 12.59 11.01
C LEU A 178 -6.07 12.96 9.53
N SER A 179 -7.29 12.90 8.99
CA SER A 179 -7.62 13.31 7.61
C SER A 179 -8.51 14.56 7.53
N THR A 180 -8.92 15.15 8.66
CA THR A 180 -9.93 16.21 8.68
C THR A 180 -9.43 17.47 9.40
N PRO A 181 -9.18 18.58 8.68
CA PRO A 181 -8.79 19.83 9.32
C PRO A 181 -9.94 20.43 10.14
N ARG A 182 -9.61 21.22 11.16
CA ARG A 182 -10.57 21.94 12.00
C ARG A 182 -10.81 23.33 11.48
N LEU A 183 -11.99 23.50 10.89
CA LEU A 183 -12.45 24.78 10.43
C LEU A 183 -13.15 25.54 11.58
N PRO A 184 -13.20 26.88 11.53
CA PRO A 184 -13.95 27.67 12.51
C PRO A 184 -15.41 27.26 12.59
N GLU A 185 -15.95 27.17 13.81
CA GLU A 185 -17.36 26.85 14.07
C GLU A 185 -17.91 27.79 15.15
N ALA A 186 -19.20 28.13 15.07
CA ALA A 186 -19.82 29.08 16.00
C ALA A 186 -19.72 28.65 17.48
N ARG A 187 -19.71 27.33 17.75
CA ARG A 187 -19.64 26.73 19.09
C ARG A 187 -18.23 26.30 19.51
N SER A 188 -17.23 26.59 18.68
CA SER A 188 -15.83 26.30 18.97
C SER A 188 -15.06 27.61 19.19
N LEU A 189 -14.24 27.64 20.24
CA LEU A 189 -13.31 28.73 20.50
C LEU A 189 -11.90 28.25 20.20
N GLN A 190 -11.36 28.67 19.07
CA GLN A 190 -9.96 28.43 18.72
C GLN A 190 -9.09 29.57 19.25
N VAL A 191 -8.08 29.22 20.03
CA VAL A 191 -7.16 30.15 20.69
C VAL A 191 -5.74 29.86 20.19
N SER A 192 -5.14 30.84 19.53
CA SER A 192 -3.80 30.75 18.95
C SER A 192 -2.76 31.15 19.98
N LEU A 193 -2.12 30.15 20.58
CA LEU A 193 -1.04 30.32 21.53
C LEU A 193 -0.14 29.08 21.46
N PRO A 194 1.20 29.22 21.54
CA PRO A 194 2.12 28.09 21.57
C PRO A 194 1.74 27.06 22.63
N PHE A 195 1.90 25.78 22.32
CA PHE A 195 1.59 24.72 23.28
C PHE A 195 2.44 24.82 24.54
N CYS A 196 3.70 25.28 24.44
CA CYS A 196 4.60 25.47 25.58
C CYS A 196 4.19 26.60 26.54
N ASP A 197 3.23 27.44 26.19
CA ASP A 197 2.79 28.55 27.03
C ASP A 197 2.11 28.04 28.32
N ARG A 198 2.37 28.71 29.45
CA ARG A 198 1.87 28.33 30.78
C ARG A 198 0.46 28.82 31.07
N ALA A 199 -0.11 29.70 30.25
CA ALA A 199 -1.52 30.04 30.33
C ALA A 199 -2.41 28.79 30.14
N TRP A 200 -1.96 27.81 29.35
CA TRP A 200 -2.62 26.52 29.23
C TRP A 200 -2.67 25.73 30.53
N ASP A 201 -1.56 25.72 31.29
CA ASP A 201 -1.50 25.04 32.58
C ASP A 201 -2.48 25.66 33.58
N GLN A 202 -2.61 26.99 33.56
CA GLN A 202 -3.60 27.70 34.38
C GLN A 202 -5.03 27.31 34.00
N LEU A 203 -5.37 27.31 32.70
CA LEU A 203 -6.67 26.87 32.22
C LEU A 203 -6.99 25.43 32.64
N PHE A 204 -6.06 24.50 32.44
CA PHE A 204 -6.32 23.09 32.70
C PHE A 204 -6.35 22.75 34.20
N ALA A 205 -5.61 23.49 35.03
CA ALA A 205 -5.74 23.42 36.48
C ALA A 205 -7.16 23.81 36.95
N MET A 206 -7.88 24.65 36.20
CA MET A 206 -9.28 25.02 36.51
C MET A 206 -10.26 23.85 36.43
N ARG A 207 -9.87 22.67 35.96
CA ARG A 207 -10.70 21.45 36.15
C ARG A 207 -10.91 21.08 37.61
N HIS A 208 -9.96 21.47 38.48
CA HIS A 208 -9.94 21.10 39.91
C HIS A 208 -9.79 22.29 40.85
N THR A 209 -9.17 23.38 40.40
CA THR A 209 -8.88 24.56 41.23
C THR A 209 -9.50 25.80 40.60
N PRO A 210 -10.53 26.43 41.20
CA PRO A 210 -11.20 27.54 40.56
C PRO A 210 -10.27 28.76 40.46
N GLN A 211 -10.38 29.51 39.37
CA GLN A 211 -9.67 30.78 39.16
C GLN A 211 -10.60 31.81 38.52
N SER A 212 -10.16 33.08 38.48
CA SER A 212 -10.89 34.14 37.77
C SER A 212 -10.89 33.83 36.27
N VAL A 213 -12.09 33.71 35.69
CA VAL A 213 -12.25 33.44 34.26
C VAL A 213 -11.68 34.60 33.43
N GLN A 214 -11.82 35.85 33.88
CA GLN A 214 -11.25 37.01 33.18
C GLN A 214 -9.73 37.03 33.24
N HIS A 215 -9.14 36.64 34.38
CA HIS A 215 -7.70 36.55 34.53
C HIS A 215 -7.09 35.55 33.53
N VAL A 216 -7.68 34.35 33.42
CA VAL A 216 -7.19 33.32 32.49
C VAL A 216 -7.49 33.69 31.04
N ALA A 217 -8.63 34.33 30.74
CA ALA A 217 -8.90 34.86 29.40
C ALA A 217 -7.84 35.89 28.95
N ALA A 218 -7.43 36.78 29.87
CA ALA A 218 -6.37 37.73 29.59
C ALA A 218 -5.00 37.05 29.39
N ALA A 219 -4.68 36.01 30.18
CA ALA A 219 -3.47 35.21 30.00
C ALA A 219 -3.44 34.48 28.64
N LEU A 220 -4.59 34.03 28.15
CA LEU A 220 -4.78 33.43 26.83
C LEU A 220 -4.90 34.46 25.70
N GLN A 221 -4.77 35.76 26.00
CA GLN A 221 -4.79 36.86 25.03
C GLN A 221 -6.10 36.93 24.23
N LEU A 222 -7.24 36.64 24.88
CA LEU A 222 -8.54 36.64 24.23
C LEU A 222 -9.07 38.08 24.05
N ASP A 223 -9.71 38.34 22.92
CA ASP A 223 -10.50 39.57 22.73
C ASP A 223 -11.83 39.53 23.51
N ASP A 224 -12.57 40.65 23.52
CA ASP A 224 -13.81 40.76 24.27
C ASP A 224 -14.88 39.73 23.85
N ALA A 225 -14.99 39.44 22.54
CA ALA A 225 -15.98 38.51 21.98
C ALA A 225 -15.58 37.04 22.21
N GLN A 226 -14.29 36.74 22.20
CA GLN A 226 -13.73 35.46 22.59
C GLN A 226 -13.90 35.23 24.09
N THR A 227 -13.68 36.26 24.91
CA THR A 227 -13.84 36.19 26.37
C THR A 227 -15.27 35.85 26.76
N GLU A 228 -16.28 36.39 26.06
CA GLU A 228 -17.69 36.03 26.26
C GLU A 228 -17.95 34.54 26.02
N ARG A 229 -17.53 34.01 24.86
CA ARG A 229 -17.65 32.58 24.54
C ARG A 229 -16.83 31.68 25.47
N PHE A 230 -15.68 32.17 25.92
CA PHE A 230 -14.80 31.45 26.84
C PHE A 230 -15.49 31.24 28.19
N ALA A 231 -16.20 32.24 28.71
CA ALA A 231 -16.91 32.14 29.98
C ALA A 231 -17.99 31.03 30.00
N ASP A 232 -18.60 30.72 28.86
CA ASP A 232 -19.58 29.64 28.73
C ASP A 232 -18.97 28.24 28.97
N LEU A 233 -17.65 28.10 28.92
CA LEU A 233 -16.93 26.86 29.20
C LEU A 233 -16.77 26.59 30.71
N PHE A 234 -17.18 27.52 31.57
CA PHE A 234 -16.96 27.43 33.02
C PHE A 234 -18.25 27.25 33.82
N THR A 235 -18.10 26.69 35.01
CA THR A 235 -19.16 26.51 36.02
C THR A 235 -18.65 26.93 37.39
N PRO A 236 -19.46 27.56 38.26
CA PRO A 236 -19.05 27.86 39.63
C PRO A 236 -19.01 26.60 40.52
N THR A 237 -19.57 25.49 40.05
CA THR A 237 -19.68 24.25 40.81
C THR A 237 -18.46 23.35 40.57
N PRO A 238 -17.74 22.91 41.62
CA PRO A 238 -16.64 21.96 41.47
C PRO A 238 -17.12 20.63 40.91
N SER A 239 -16.26 19.96 40.14
CA SER A 239 -16.42 18.53 39.86
C SER A 239 -16.28 17.72 41.15
N ALA A 240 -16.90 16.53 41.22
CA ALA A 240 -16.74 15.65 42.37
C ALA A 240 -15.27 15.18 42.44
N SER A 241 -14.49 15.79 43.34
CA SER A 241 -13.10 15.39 43.59
C SER A 241 -13.05 14.04 44.31
N ARG A 242 -12.22 13.13 43.80
CA ARG A 242 -11.96 11.82 44.43
C ARG A 242 -10.75 11.92 45.35
N ARG A 243 -10.84 11.30 46.53
CA ARG A 243 -9.75 11.31 47.52
C ARG A 243 -8.54 10.51 47.02
N PRO A 244 -7.31 10.93 47.38
CA PRO A 244 -6.10 10.14 47.16
C PRO A 244 -6.25 8.72 47.70
N TYR A 245 -5.60 7.74 47.07
CA TYR A 245 -5.55 6.39 47.59
C TYR A 245 -4.77 6.37 48.91
N GLY A 246 -5.37 5.82 49.97
CA GLY A 246 -4.75 5.68 51.28
C GLY A 246 -4.63 4.22 51.74
N GLY A 247 -4.75 3.27 50.82
CA GLY A 247 -4.68 1.84 51.14
C GLY A 247 -3.25 1.32 51.31
N GLU A 248 -3.13 0.14 51.92
CA GLU A 248 -1.85 -0.54 52.14
C GLU A 248 -1.35 -1.32 50.90
N GLY A 249 -2.21 -1.52 49.90
CA GLY A 249 -1.89 -2.26 48.66
C GLY A 249 -1.37 -1.41 47.51
N VAL A 250 -1.44 -1.99 46.32
CA VAL A 250 -1.30 -1.32 45.03
C VAL A 250 -2.67 -1.29 44.36
N ARG A 251 -3.18 -0.09 44.05
CA ARG A 251 -4.42 0.10 43.30
C ARG A 251 -4.10 0.33 41.83
N ILE A 252 -4.81 -0.35 40.94
CA ILE A 252 -4.71 -0.17 39.49
C ILE A 252 -6.09 0.23 38.97
N ARG A 253 -6.16 1.36 38.28
CA ARG A 253 -7.39 1.86 37.64
C ARG A 253 -7.19 1.92 36.13
N TYR A 254 -8.03 1.20 35.40
CA TYR A 254 -8.07 1.21 33.94
C TYR A 254 -8.96 2.36 33.44
N PHE A 255 -8.36 3.34 32.76
CA PHE A 255 -9.06 4.53 32.24
C PHE A 255 -9.62 4.31 30.82
N GLY A 256 -9.09 3.34 30.07
CA GLY A 256 -9.48 3.03 28.70
C GLY A 256 -8.27 2.84 27.77
N HIS A 257 -8.44 2.04 26.71
CA HIS A 257 -7.41 1.68 25.75
C HIS A 257 -6.13 1.15 26.44
N ALA A 258 -5.00 1.86 26.40
CA ALA A 258 -3.74 1.47 27.06
C ALA A 258 -3.51 2.21 28.40
N CYS A 259 -4.43 3.09 28.79
CA CYS A 259 -4.26 3.99 29.91
C CYS A 259 -4.58 3.31 31.26
N VAL A 260 -3.55 3.11 32.08
CA VAL A 260 -3.67 2.56 33.44
C VAL A 260 -2.98 3.47 34.46
N LEU A 261 -3.69 3.76 35.54
CA LEU A 261 -3.14 4.45 36.71
C LEU A 261 -2.83 3.43 37.79
N ILE A 262 -1.56 3.32 38.15
CA ILE A 262 -1.04 2.42 39.18
C ILE A 262 -0.59 3.29 40.34
N GLU A 263 -1.17 3.09 41.53
CA GLU A 263 -0.94 3.96 42.68
C GLU A 263 -0.79 3.20 44.00
N THR A 264 0.09 3.71 44.84
CA THR A 264 0.13 3.43 46.29
C THR A 264 -0.26 4.70 47.04
N ALA A 265 -0.14 4.70 48.38
CA ALA A 265 -0.31 5.92 49.16
C ALA A 265 0.75 7.01 48.84
N ASP A 266 1.89 6.61 48.27
CA ASP A 266 3.09 7.45 48.15
C ASP A 266 3.49 7.75 46.70
N VAL A 267 3.04 6.95 45.73
CA VAL A 267 3.41 7.11 44.30
C VAL A 267 2.21 6.93 43.39
N ALA A 268 2.11 7.78 42.36
CA ALA A 268 1.15 7.66 41.28
C ALA A 268 1.86 7.55 39.91
N ILE A 269 1.63 6.44 39.21
CA ILE A 269 2.20 6.14 37.89
C ILE A 269 1.07 6.02 36.87
N LEU A 270 1.08 6.86 35.84
CA LEU A 270 0.10 6.81 34.74
C LEU A 270 0.78 6.30 33.48
N VAL A 271 0.38 5.14 32.98
CA VAL A 271 0.92 4.54 31.74
C VAL A 271 0.02 4.90 30.57
N ASP A 272 0.60 5.24 29.42
CA ASP A 272 -0.02 5.66 28.16
C ASP A 272 -1.23 6.60 28.35
N PRO A 273 -0.99 7.85 28.81
CA PRO A 273 -2.05 8.75 29.23
C PRO A 273 -3.10 9.03 28.14
N LEU A 274 -4.28 8.47 28.34
CA LEU A 274 -5.48 8.71 27.53
C LEU A 274 -6.68 8.82 28.46
N VAL A 275 -7.27 10.02 28.53
CA VAL A 275 -8.29 10.34 29.54
C VAL A 275 -9.54 10.87 28.87
N SER A 276 -10.66 10.20 29.15
CA SER A 276 -11.97 10.56 28.63
C SER A 276 -12.52 11.84 29.29
N TYR A 277 -13.47 12.49 28.61
CA TYR A 277 -14.28 13.56 29.20
C TYR A 277 -15.52 12.98 29.87
N ASP A 278 -16.06 13.71 30.86
CA ASP A 278 -17.29 13.30 31.54
C ASP A 278 -18.47 13.31 30.57
N GLN A 279 -19.25 12.22 30.59
CA GLN A 279 -20.52 12.14 29.91
C GLN A 279 -21.60 11.68 30.91
N PRO A 280 -22.74 12.38 31.02
CA PRO A 280 -23.80 12.02 31.96
C PRO A 280 -24.52 10.71 31.59
N HIS A 281 -24.39 10.28 30.33
CA HIS A 281 -25.01 9.07 29.79
C HIS A 281 -23.99 8.28 28.96
N GLY A 282 -24.12 6.96 28.92
CA GLY A 282 -23.25 6.07 28.13
C GLY A 282 -22.38 5.15 28.99
N MET A 283 -21.26 4.70 28.43
CA MET A 283 -20.32 3.79 29.08
C MET A 283 -19.68 4.41 30.33
N THR A 284 -19.63 3.64 31.42
CA THR A 284 -18.94 4.03 32.65
C THR A 284 -17.45 4.19 32.40
N ARG A 285 -16.86 5.28 32.91
CA ARG A 285 -15.49 5.68 32.60
C ARG A 285 -14.83 6.33 33.81
N TYR A 286 -13.51 6.44 33.77
CA TYR A 286 -12.78 7.43 34.56
C TYR A 286 -12.45 8.63 33.67
N SER A 287 -12.44 9.83 34.26
CA SER A 287 -12.14 11.08 33.56
C SER A 287 -11.04 11.88 34.27
N TYR A 288 -10.78 13.10 33.82
CA TYR A 288 -9.85 14.02 34.49
C TYR A 288 -10.19 14.21 35.98
N ALA A 289 -11.48 14.14 36.37
CA ALA A 289 -11.91 14.27 37.76
C ALA A 289 -11.39 13.14 38.67
N ASP A 290 -11.04 12.00 38.09
CA ASP A 290 -10.60 10.81 38.80
C ASP A 290 -9.07 10.71 38.97
N LEU A 291 -8.32 11.59 38.33
CA LEU A 291 -6.86 11.62 38.45
C LEU A 291 -6.42 12.23 39.78
N PRO A 292 -5.26 11.80 40.32
CA PRO A 292 -4.69 12.43 41.50
C PRO A 292 -4.29 13.90 41.23
N ASP A 293 -4.03 14.64 42.31
CA ASP A 293 -3.54 16.01 42.21
C ASP A 293 -2.18 16.08 41.53
N THR A 294 -1.36 15.04 41.69
CA THR A 294 -0.03 14.91 41.10
C THR A 294 0.16 13.50 40.53
N ILE A 295 0.82 13.42 39.39
CA ILE A 295 1.27 12.18 38.76
C ILE A 295 2.80 12.20 38.84
N ASP A 296 3.39 11.32 39.64
CA ASP A 296 4.85 11.29 39.83
C ASP A 296 5.55 10.86 38.54
N TYR A 297 5.01 9.84 37.88
CA TYR A 297 5.54 9.32 36.62
C TYR A 297 4.42 9.12 35.61
N ALA A 298 4.50 9.79 34.48
CA ALA A 298 3.73 9.45 33.30
C ALA A 298 4.64 8.64 32.37
N LEU A 299 4.27 7.41 32.04
CA LEU A 299 5.06 6.51 31.20
C LEU A 299 4.42 6.40 29.82
N ILE A 300 5.17 6.63 28.75
CA ILE A 300 4.73 6.39 27.37
C ILE A 300 5.48 5.17 26.85
N THR A 301 4.76 4.18 26.35
CA THR A 301 5.33 2.93 25.83
C THR A 301 5.97 3.12 24.47
N HIS A 302 5.29 3.77 23.54
CA HIS A 302 5.80 3.98 22.18
C HIS A 302 5.14 5.16 21.47
N ASN A 303 5.68 5.55 20.32
CA ASN A 303 5.29 6.76 19.59
C ASN A 303 4.17 6.52 18.54
N HIS A 304 3.10 5.86 18.95
CA HIS A 304 1.83 5.84 18.21
C HIS A 304 0.82 6.83 18.78
N GLN A 305 -0.10 7.27 17.93
CA GLN A 305 -1.04 8.37 18.19
C GLN A 305 -2.04 8.09 19.33
N ASP A 306 -2.34 6.83 19.58
CA ASP A 306 -3.22 6.32 20.63
C ASP A 306 -2.48 6.12 21.97
N HIS A 307 -1.15 6.22 21.99
CA HIS A 307 -0.32 6.20 23.21
C HIS A 307 0.29 7.59 23.53
N VAL A 308 0.50 8.43 22.50
CA VAL A 308 0.99 9.82 22.62
C VAL A 308 -0.14 10.81 22.31
N MET A 309 -1.11 10.86 23.21
CA MET A 309 -2.29 11.71 23.07
C MET A 309 -2.00 13.16 23.51
N LEU A 310 -1.61 14.04 22.58
CA LEU A 310 -1.29 15.45 22.92
C LEU A 310 -2.46 16.19 23.57
N GLU A 311 -3.70 15.84 23.20
CA GLU A 311 -4.93 16.34 23.83
C GLU A 311 -5.00 16.04 25.33
N THR A 312 -4.59 14.85 25.76
CA THR A 312 -4.51 14.49 27.18
C THR A 312 -3.24 15.04 27.81
N LEU A 313 -2.08 14.84 27.18
CA LEU A 313 -0.78 15.22 27.75
C LEU A 313 -0.71 16.72 28.08
N LEU A 314 -1.13 17.61 27.18
CA LEU A 314 -1.10 19.05 27.45
C LEU A 314 -1.99 19.43 28.65
N GLN A 315 -3.13 18.77 28.81
CA GLN A 315 -4.02 18.99 29.96
C GLN A 315 -3.41 18.47 31.28
N LEU A 316 -2.61 17.41 31.23
CA LEU A 316 -1.96 16.82 32.40
C LEU A 316 -0.57 17.39 32.69
N ARG A 317 -0.01 18.22 31.82
CA ARG A 317 1.36 18.75 31.94
C ARG A 317 1.64 19.39 33.30
N HIS A 318 0.67 20.12 33.86
CA HIS A 318 0.78 20.75 35.17
C HIS A 318 0.75 19.76 36.37
N LYS A 319 0.30 18.52 36.15
CA LYS A 319 0.22 17.45 37.15
C LYS A 319 1.41 16.47 37.09
N ILE A 320 2.03 16.34 35.93
CA ILE A 320 3.10 15.36 35.67
C ILE A 320 4.44 15.89 36.18
N ARG A 321 5.07 15.17 37.11
CA ARG A 321 6.43 15.50 37.59
C ARG A 321 7.51 15.00 36.65
N HIS A 322 7.42 13.74 36.23
CA HIS A 322 8.37 13.11 35.31
C HIS A 322 7.61 12.43 34.17
N LEU A 323 7.93 12.81 32.94
CA LEU A 323 7.45 12.13 31.74
C LEU A 323 8.55 11.19 31.26
N VAL A 324 8.28 9.90 31.25
CA VAL A 324 9.24 8.83 30.92
C VAL A 324 8.87 8.23 29.58
N ILE A 325 9.84 8.13 28.69
CA ILE A 325 9.66 7.61 27.33
C ILE A 325 10.81 6.65 26.96
N PRO A 326 10.63 5.76 25.98
CA PRO A 326 11.74 4.98 25.43
C PRO A 326 12.76 5.87 24.71
N GLN A 327 14.02 5.44 24.71
CA GLN A 327 15.09 6.07 23.96
C GLN A 327 14.94 5.78 22.44
N GLY A 328 14.67 6.82 21.67
CA GLY A 328 14.57 6.75 20.20
C GLY A 328 15.91 6.85 19.47
N GLN A 329 15.86 6.69 18.15
CA GLN A 329 17.03 6.87 17.28
C GLN A 329 17.35 8.34 17.04
N LYS A 330 18.61 8.71 17.20
CA LYS A 330 19.03 10.09 17.02
C LYS A 330 18.99 10.50 15.55
N GLY A 331 18.16 11.48 15.20
CA GLY A 331 18.15 12.10 13.87
C GLY A 331 17.53 11.25 12.77
N SER A 332 16.78 10.21 13.11
CA SER A 332 16.02 9.42 12.15
C SER A 332 14.77 10.20 11.69
N LEU A 333 14.46 10.17 10.39
CA LEU A 333 13.21 10.76 9.87
C LEU A 333 11.99 9.91 10.25
N ILE A 334 12.14 8.58 10.25
CA ILE A 334 11.05 7.64 10.58
C ILE A 334 10.83 7.50 12.08
N ASP A 335 11.86 7.80 12.89
CA ASP A 335 11.84 7.73 14.36
C ASP A 335 12.33 9.07 14.95
N PRO A 336 11.56 10.16 14.80
CA PRO A 336 11.96 11.46 15.32
C PRO A 336 12.04 11.45 16.85
N SER A 337 12.89 12.31 17.41
CA SER A 337 13.09 12.38 18.85
C SER A 337 11.82 12.83 19.58
N LEU A 338 11.10 11.87 20.17
CA LEU A 338 9.94 12.14 21.01
C LEU A 338 10.30 13.02 22.22
N LYS A 339 11.53 12.87 22.76
CA LYS A 339 12.06 13.74 23.82
C LYS A 339 12.03 15.21 23.42
N LEU A 340 12.64 15.53 22.27
CA LEU A 340 12.72 16.91 21.81
C LEU A 340 11.32 17.45 21.48
N ALA A 341 10.46 16.64 20.85
CA ALA A 341 9.09 17.02 20.56
C ALA A 341 8.31 17.41 21.84
N LEU A 342 8.37 16.59 22.89
CA LEU A 342 7.69 16.85 24.17
C LEU A 342 8.28 18.07 24.89
N GLN A 343 9.59 18.26 24.86
CA GLN A 343 10.23 19.45 25.42
C GLN A 343 9.79 20.73 24.71
N GLN A 344 9.66 20.71 23.38
CA GLN A 344 9.21 21.87 22.61
C GLN A 344 7.75 22.28 22.87
N ILE A 345 6.94 21.38 23.40
CA ILE A 345 5.56 21.66 23.83
C ILE A 345 5.44 21.86 25.35
N GLY A 346 6.56 22.09 26.05
CA GLY A 346 6.59 22.59 27.42
C GLY A 346 6.75 21.55 28.54
N PHE A 347 7.09 20.29 28.23
CA PHE A 347 7.46 19.32 29.26
C PHE A 347 8.93 19.52 29.66
N ASP A 348 9.17 20.00 30.88
CA ASP A 348 10.54 20.29 31.34
C ASP A 348 11.32 19.03 31.75
N GLN A 349 10.61 18.04 32.28
CA GLN A 349 11.17 16.83 32.91
C GLN A 349 10.88 15.58 32.08
N VAL A 350 11.46 15.51 30.88
CA VAL A 350 11.36 14.33 30.01
C VAL A 350 12.59 13.43 30.19
N GLN A 351 12.37 12.25 30.74
CA GLN A 351 13.36 11.21 30.96
C GLN A 351 13.25 10.14 29.87
N THR A 352 14.40 9.68 29.38
CA THR A 352 14.50 8.60 28.38
C THR A 352 15.09 7.38 29.05
N LEU A 353 14.50 6.21 28.81
CA LEU A 353 15.05 4.92 29.25
C LEU A 353 15.46 4.08 28.04
N ASP A 354 16.65 3.51 28.11
CA ASP A 354 17.06 2.42 27.22
C ASP A 354 16.46 1.08 27.69
N GLU A 355 16.69 0.02 26.94
CA GLU A 355 16.26 -1.32 27.31
C GLU A 355 16.93 -1.75 28.64
N LEU A 356 16.12 -2.19 29.61
CA LEU A 356 16.51 -2.60 30.97
C LEU A 356 17.02 -1.47 31.88
N ASP A 357 16.92 -0.20 31.46
CA ASP A 357 17.13 0.92 32.39
C ASP A 357 16.05 0.94 33.48
N THR A 358 16.44 1.40 34.67
CA THR A 358 15.62 1.34 35.89
C THR A 358 15.50 2.72 36.55
N ILE A 359 14.28 3.09 36.93
CA ILE A 359 13.99 4.24 37.80
C ILE A 359 13.65 3.70 39.21
N PRO A 360 14.47 3.97 40.23
CA PRO A 360 14.17 3.55 41.60
C PRO A 360 13.02 4.39 42.19
N LEU A 361 12.10 3.71 42.88
CA LEU A 361 10.99 4.30 43.61
C LEU A 361 11.14 4.01 45.12
N PRO A 362 10.46 4.76 46.01
CA PRO A 362 10.55 4.53 47.46
C PRO A 362 10.23 3.09 47.91
N GLU A 363 9.29 2.42 47.22
CA GLU A 363 8.84 1.07 47.55
C GLU A 363 8.86 0.11 46.34
N GLY A 364 9.80 0.34 45.41
CA GLY A 364 9.97 -0.50 44.23
C GLY A 364 10.74 0.20 43.10
N GLU A 365 10.39 -0.09 41.86
CA GLU A 365 11.11 0.41 40.68
C GLU A 365 10.28 0.31 39.39
N ILE A 366 10.65 1.11 38.39
CA ILE A 366 10.13 1.05 37.02
C ILE A 366 11.27 0.61 36.12
N ILE A 367 11.07 -0.44 35.34
CA ILE A 367 12.07 -0.99 34.43
C ILE A 367 11.51 -0.96 33.01
N SER A 368 12.30 -0.45 32.07
CA SER A 368 12.02 -0.49 30.63
C SER A 368 12.37 -1.88 30.08
N LEU A 369 11.50 -2.48 29.29
CA LEU A 369 11.70 -3.79 28.67
C LEU A 369 11.64 -3.70 27.14
N PRO A 370 12.49 -4.44 26.42
CA PRO A 370 12.43 -4.49 24.96
C PRO A 370 11.07 -5.02 24.46
N VAL A 371 10.62 -4.47 23.33
CA VAL A 371 9.39 -4.87 22.63
C VAL A 371 9.70 -5.14 21.16
N LEU A 372 9.12 -6.20 20.62
CA LEU A 372 9.26 -6.61 19.23
C LEU A 372 7.96 -6.39 18.44
N GLY A 373 8.11 -6.11 17.14
CA GLY A 373 7.02 -6.01 16.18
C GLY A 373 6.19 -4.73 16.25
N GLU A 374 4.99 -4.79 15.68
CA GLU A 374 3.95 -3.74 15.63
C GLU A 374 4.32 -2.43 14.89
N HIS A 375 5.59 -2.21 14.54
CA HIS A 375 6.03 -1.01 13.81
C HIS A 375 6.34 -1.30 12.32
N GLY A 376 5.72 -2.35 11.76
CA GLY A 376 5.82 -2.71 10.35
C GLY A 376 7.24 -2.91 9.85
N ASP A 377 8.14 -3.48 10.66
CA ASP A 377 9.56 -3.70 10.36
C ASP A 377 10.35 -2.42 10.04
N LEU A 378 9.87 -1.26 10.46
CA LEU A 378 10.62 -0.01 10.39
C LEU A 378 11.62 0.05 11.55
N ASN A 379 12.77 0.69 11.28
CA ASN A 379 13.81 0.89 12.28
C ASN A 379 13.42 2.00 13.26
N ILE A 380 12.46 1.72 14.13
CA ILE A 380 11.94 2.62 15.17
C ILE A 380 12.34 2.06 16.53
N ALA A 381 13.15 2.80 17.29
CA ALA A 381 13.60 2.39 18.63
C ALA A 381 12.72 2.98 19.75
N THR A 382 11.92 4.01 19.47
CA THR A 382 11.01 4.65 20.44
C THR A 382 9.82 3.74 20.81
N LYS A 383 10.09 2.57 21.40
CA LYS A 383 9.11 1.59 21.91
C LYS A 383 9.68 0.77 23.06
N THR A 384 8.88 0.54 24.10
CA THR A 384 9.23 -0.25 25.29
C THR A 384 7.95 -0.78 25.97
N ALA A 385 8.11 -1.79 26.82
CA ALA A 385 7.11 -2.21 27.79
C ALA A 385 7.61 -1.86 29.20
N TYR A 386 6.71 -1.60 30.14
CA TYR A 386 7.11 -1.23 31.51
C TYR A 386 6.85 -2.37 32.49
N TRP A 387 7.93 -2.84 33.13
CA TRP A 387 7.87 -3.70 34.30
C TRP A 387 7.91 -2.83 35.56
N ILE A 388 6.83 -2.82 36.32
CA ILE A 388 6.65 -1.98 37.49
C ILE A 388 6.61 -2.88 38.72
N GLN A 389 7.52 -2.62 39.66
CA GLN A 389 7.51 -3.25 40.97
C GLN A 389 7.07 -2.25 42.03
N LEU A 390 6.07 -2.59 42.83
CA LEU A 390 5.58 -1.76 43.94
C LEU A 390 5.09 -2.64 45.08
N ARG A 391 5.57 -2.41 46.31
CA ARG A 391 5.16 -3.15 47.52
C ARG A 391 5.20 -4.68 47.35
N GLY A 392 6.23 -5.15 46.64
CA GLY A 392 6.45 -6.57 46.33
C GLY A 392 5.53 -7.16 45.25
N ARG A 393 4.71 -6.34 44.57
CA ARG A 393 3.90 -6.72 43.40
C ARG A 393 4.61 -6.36 42.10
N THR A 394 4.43 -7.18 41.08
CA THR A 394 5.04 -7.04 39.74
C THR A 394 3.97 -6.89 38.66
N ILE A 395 4.02 -5.80 37.91
CA ILE A 395 3.01 -5.45 36.90
C ILE A 395 3.74 -5.21 35.59
N LEU A 396 3.27 -5.81 34.50
CA LEU A 396 3.80 -5.58 33.15
C LEU A 396 2.73 -4.90 32.29
N CYS A 397 3.02 -3.69 31.84
CA CYS A 397 2.26 -3.01 30.80
C CYS A 397 2.96 -3.20 29.46
N ALA A 398 2.47 -4.15 28.65
CA ALA A 398 3.13 -4.57 27.41
C ALA A 398 2.70 -3.81 26.15
N ALA A 399 1.69 -2.93 26.25
CA ALA A 399 1.03 -2.25 25.13
C ALA A 399 0.80 -3.23 23.98
N ASP A 400 1.13 -2.84 22.76
CA ASP A 400 0.89 -3.63 21.55
C ASP A 400 2.06 -4.56 21.21
N SER A 401 2.82 -4.99 22.23
CA SER A 401 3.90 -5.94 22.00
C SER A 401 3.41 -7.15 21.22
N ASN A 402 4.08 -7.39 20.09
CA ASN A 402 3.80 -8.49 19.21
C ASN A 402 4.87 -9.54 19.48
N ASN A 403 4.58 -10.52 20.35
CA ASN A 403 5.53 -11.51 20.84
C ASN A 403 6.11 -12.40 19.71
N LEU A 404 7.03 -11.85 18.91
CA LEU A 404 7.62 -12.46 17.72
C LEU A 404 8.63 -13.56 18.11
N ASP A 405 9.34 -13.36 19.22
CA ASP A 405 10.28 -14.33 19.79
C ASP A 405 10.00 -14.55 21.29
N PRO A 406 9.35 -15.66 21.66
CA PRO A 406 9.08 -15.99 23.06
C PRO A 406 10.34 -16.13 23.94
N GLN A 407 11.53 -16.37 23.37
CA GLN A 407 12.76 -16.49 24.16
C GLN A 407 13.10 -15.19 24.88
N LEU A 408 12.73 -14.03 24.32
CA LEU A 408 12.90 -12.75 24.98
C LEU A 408 12.23 -12.74 26.37
N TYR A 409 10.99 -13.20 26.44
CA TYR A 409 10.21 -13.25 27.68
C TYR A 409 10.70 -14.34 28.63
N GLN A 410 11.31 -15.41 28.13
CA GLN A 410 11.99 -16.39 28.96
C GLN A 410 13.21 -15.77 29.68
N HIS A 411 13.98 -14.92 28.99
CA HIS A 411 15.08 -14.18 29.61
C HIS A 411 14.57 -13.18 30.66
N ILE A 412 13.48 -12.45 30.35
CA ILE A 412 12.83 -11.54 31.30
C ILE A 412 12.37 -12.30 32.55
N HIS A 413 11.72 -13.45 32.39
CA HIS A 413 11.32 -14.30 33.52
C HIS A 413 12.52 -14.80 34.34
N HIS A 414 13.64 -15.13 33.69
CA HIS A 414 14.86 -15.52 34.42
C HIS A 414 15.43 -14.38 35.28
N LEU A 415 15.32 -13.14 34.81
CA LEU A 415 15.82 -11.96 35.52
C LEU A 415 14.91 -11.54 36.68
N PHE A 416 13.60 -11.48 36.44
CA PHE A 416 12.65 -10.86 37.37
C PHE A 416 11.71 -11.85 38.07
N GLY A 417 11.66 -13.10 37.61
CA GLY A 417 10.80 -14.14 38.17
C GLY A 417 9.35 -14.06 37.69
N PRO A 418 8.41 -14.67 38.44
CA PRO A 418 7.00 -14.73 38.06
C PRO A 418 6.33 -13.36 38.17
N LEU A 419 5.36 -13.12 37.28
CA LEU A 419 4.61 -11.88 37.19
C LEU A 419 3.31 -11.93 38.01
N ASP A 420 2.87 -10.82 38.63
CA ASP A 420 1.54 -10.75 39.24
C ASP A 420 0.47 -10.41 38.20
N VAL A 421 0.66 -9.30 37.47
CA VAL A 421 -0.34 -8.79 36.52
C VAL A 421 0.28 -8.51 35.16
N LEU A 422 -0.33 -9.04 34.11
CA LEU A 422 0.00 -8.77 32.72
C LEU A 422 -1.12 -7.96 32.06
N PHE A 423 -0.79 -6.79 31.52
CA PHE A 423 -1.61 -6.07 30.54
C PHE A 423 -1.01 -6.26 29.15
N ILE A 424 -1.80 -6.75 28.20
CA ILE A 424 -1.34 -7.04 26.82
C ILE A 424 -2.36 -6.57 25.78
N GLY A 425 -1.90 -5.80 24.80
CA GLY A 425 -2.63 -5.38 23.63
C GLY A 425 -2.79 -6.53 22.63
N MET A 426 -4.00 -6.68 22.09
CA MET A 426 -4.32 -7.76 21.16
C MET A 426 -5.00 -7.25 19.89
N GLU A 427 -4.62 -6.05 19.43
CA GLU A 427 -5.02 -5.56 18.10
C GLU A 427 -4.23 -6.29 17.01
N CYS A 428 -4.56 -7.55 16.77
CA CYS A 428 -3.81 -8.46 15.92
C CYS A 428 -4.13 -8.34 14.41
N ASP A 429 -4.93 -7.35 14.01
CA ASP A 429 -5.25 -7.01 12.62
C ASP A 429 -5.08 -5.50 12.38
N GLY A 430 -3.89 -5.00 12.72
CA GLY A 430 -3.56 -3.59 12.64
C GLY A 430 -3.39 -3.11 11.19
N ALA A 431 -3.38 -1.79 10.98
CA ALA A 431 -3.29 -1.23 9.64
C ALA A 431 -1.95 -1.57 8.95
N PRO A 432 -1.88 -1.55 7.60
CA PRO A 432 -0.61 -1.52 6.89
C PRO A 432 0.26 -0.36 7.39
N TYR A 433 1.56 -0.58 7.58
CA TYR A 433 2.47 0.45 8.13
C TYR A 433 2.48 1.76 7.31
N THR A 434 2.20 1.67 6.00
CA THR A 434 2.09 2.82 5.10
C THR A 434 0.93 3.76 5.45
N TRP A 435 -0.08 3.29 6.20
CA TRP A 435 -1.16 4.15 6.67
C TRP A 435 -0.65 5.20 7.67
N ALA A 436 0.15 4.77 8.65
CA ALA A 436 0.76 5.69 9.61
C ALA A 436 1.97 6.41 9.00
N TYR A 437 2.90 5.65 8.39
CA TYR A 437 4.24 6.14 8.04
C TYR A 437 4.46 6.47 6.56
N GLY A 438 3.48 6.21 5.70
CA GLY A 438 3.59 6.40 4.25
C GLY A 438 4.16 7.76 3.82
N PRO A 439 3.70 8.89 4.40
CA PRO A 439 4.23 10.22 4.09
C PRO A 439 5.74 10.41 4.33
N LEU A 440 6.33 9.59 5.20
CA LEU A 440 7.75 9.65 5.56
C LEU A 440 8.62 8.79 4.64
N LEU A 441 8.04 7.92 3.82
CA LEU A 441 8.79 7.04 2.94
C LEU A 441 9.33 7.81 1.73
N PRO A 442 10.53 7.48 1.23
CA PRO A 442 11.13 8.15 0.08
C PRO A 442 10.42 7.78 -1.22
N GLN A 443 9.78 6.60 -1.28
CA GLN A 443 9.13 6.07 -2.48
C GLN A 443 7.79 5.41 -2.13
N PRO A 444 6.81 5.43 -3.05
CA PRO A 444 5.57 4.69 -2.91
C PRO A 444 5.83 3.18 -2.78
N VAL A 445 5.06 2.52 -1.91
CA VAL A 445 5.18 1.08 -1.66
C VAL A 445 4.05 0.35 -2.39
N PRO A 446 4.34 -0.67 -3.22
CA PRO A 446 3.31 -1.50 -3.85
C PRO A 446 2.36 -2.10 -2.82
N ARG A 447 1.06 -2.10 -3.11
CA ARG A 447 0.00 -2.52 -2.16
C ARG A 447 0.24 -3.90 -1.54
N HIS A 448 0.73 -4.87 -2.30
CA HIS A 448 0.99 -6.22 -1.76
C HIS A 448 2.12 -6.23 -0.71
N LEU A 449 3.17 -5.42 -0.89
CA LEU A 449 4.24 -5.27 0.10
C LEU A 449 3.75 -4.49 1.33
N ALA A 450 2.97 -3.42 1.10
CA ALA A 450 2.36 -2.67 2.20
C ALA A 450 1.45 -3.57 3.06
N GLN A 451 0.68 -4.48 2.45
CA GLN A 451 -0.19 -5.41 3.17
C GLN A 451 0.57 -6.51 3.92
N SER A 452 1.81 -6.83 3.51
CA SER A 452 2.64 -7.83 4.19
C SER A 452 3.30 -7.32 5.49
N ARG A 453 3.34 -6.00 5.68
CA ARG A 453 3.96 -5.33 6.83
C ARG A 453 2.89 -4.51 7.55
N ARG A 454 2.50 -4.95 8.74
CA ARG A 454 1.35 -4.39 9.45
C ARG A 454 1.72 -3.93 10.85
N LEU A 455 0.87 -3.09 11.41
CA LEU A 455 0.97 -2.59 12.77
C LEU A 455 0.21 -3.53 13.73
N ASP A 456 0.48 -4.83 13.64
CA ASP A 456 -0.26 -5.84 14.41
C ASP A 456 0.35 -6.00 15.80
N GLY A 457 -0.50 -6.05 16.82
CA GLY A 457 -0.18 -6.58 18.15
C GLY A 457 -0.21 -8.10 18.22
N SER A 458 -0.24 -8.65 19.44
CA SER A 458 -0.25 -10.12 19.64
C SER A 458 -1.62 -10.74 19.35
N ASN A 459 -1.63 -11.84 18.59
CA ASN A 459 -2.79 -12.74 18.52
C ASN A 459 -2.82 -13.70 19.73
N ALA A 460 -3.81 -14.61 19.78
CA ALA A 460 -3.98 -15.50 20.93
C ALA A 460 -2.75 -16.38 21.16
N ASP A 461 -2.21 -17.00 20.10
CA ASP A 461 -1.09 -17.94 20.23
C ASP A 461 0.17 -17.24 20.75
N ARG A 462 0.45 -16.02 20.25
CA ARG A 462 1.56 -15.17 20.73
C ARG A 462 1.36 -14.72 22.17
N ALA A 463 0.16 -14.29 22.54
CA ALA A 463 -0.14 -13.88 23.92
C ALA A 463 -0.10 -15.07 24.90
N ILE A 464 -0.59 -16.24 24.50
CA ILE A 464 -0.51 -17.48 25.30
C ILE A 464 0.95 -17.88 25.52
N ALA A 465 1.81 -17.78 24.50
CA ALA A 465 3.24 -18.03 24.65
C ALA A 465 3.87 -17.08 25.68
N LEU A 466 3.48 -15.79 25.67
CA LEU A 466 3.96 -14.81 26.65
C LEU A 466 3.49 -15.16 28.08
N VAL A 467 2.22 -15.56 28.24
CA VAL A 467 1.68 -16.06 29.52
C VAL A 467 2.46 -17.29 30.02
N HIS A 468 2.80 -18.24 29.14
CA HIS A 468 3.60 -19.40 29.51
C HIS A 468 4.98 -19.03 30.05
N GLN A 469 5.66 -18.06 29.42
CA GLN A 469 7.02 -17.67 29.81
C GLN A 469 7.03 -16.84 31.10
N LEU A 470 6.12 -15.88 31.25
CA LEU A 470 6.12 -14.96 32.39
C LEU A 470 5.38 -15.49 33.62
N GLN A 471 4.51 -16.49 33.45
CA GLN A 471 3.71 -17.10 34.51
C GLN A 471 2.92 -16.08 35.36
N PRO A 472 2.10 -15.20 34.74
CA PRO A 472 1.30 -14.21 35.45
C PRO A 472 0.21 -14.85 36.33
N GLN A 473 -0.19 -14.16 37.41
CA GLN A 473 -1.37 -14.56 38.22
C GLN A 473 -2.68 -14.02 37.61
N GLN A 474 -2.61 -12.82 37.04
CA GLN A 474 -3.73 -12.14 36.38
C GLN A 474 -3.31 -11.66 34.98
N VAL A 475 -4.21 -11.81 33.99
CA VAL A 475 -3.96 -11.43 32.60
C VAL A 475 -5.12 -10.60 32.06
N TYR A 476 -4.87 -9.36 31.69
CA TYR A 476 -5.88 -8.46 31.15
C TYR A 476 -5.53 -8.06 29.73
N VAL A 477 -6.50 -8.24 28.83
CA VAL A 477 -6.40 -7.69 27.47
C VAL A 477 -6.83 -6.23 27.51
N TYR A 478 -5.97 -5.34 27.02
CA TYR A 478 -6.22 -3.91 26.92
C TYR A 478 -5.80 -3.40 25.53
N ALA A 479 -5.67 -2.08 25.33
CA ALA A 479 -5.22 -1.45 24.09
C ALA A 479 -6.02 -1.81 22.83
N MET A 480 -7.28 -2.24 22.99
CA MET A 480 -8.12 -2.65 21.85
C MET A 480 -8.75 -1.47 21.12
N GLY A 481 -8.74 -0.26 21.68
CA GLY A 481 -9.37 0.92 21.08
C GLY A 481 -10.88 0.80 20.89
N GLN A 482 -11.55 0.04 21.79
CA GLN A 482 -12.99 -0.19 21.80
C GLN A 482 -13.78 0.98 22.38
N GLU A 483 -13.11 1.85 23.12
CA GLU A 483 -13.72 2.96 23.81
C GLU A 483 -14.32 3.98 22.81
N PRO A 484 -15.60 4.38 22.98
CA PRO A 484 -16.26 5.27 22.02
C PRO A 484 -15.56 6.63 21.91
N TRP A 485 -14.95 7.10 23.00
CA TRP A 485 -14.17 8.34 23.03
C TRP A 485 -12.82 8.27 22.33
N LEU A 486 -12.45 7.15 21.70
CA LEU A 486 -11.21 6.98 20.93
C LEU A 486 -11.42 6.84 19.42
N THR A 487 -12.66 6.57 18.99
CA THR A 487 -13.03 6.34 17.58
C THR A 487 -12.60 7.45 16.62
N PHE A 488 -12.45 8.68 17.11
CA PHE A 488 -11.99 9.84 16.35
C PHE A 488 -10.51 9.79 15.95
N ILE A 489 -9.71 8.91 16.54
CA ILE A 489 -8.30 8.71 16.21
C ILE A 489 -8.05 7.32 15.63
N THR A 490 -8.76 6.29 16.08
CA THR A 490 -8.53 4.91 15.62
C THR A 490 -9.47 4.51 14.49
N SER A 491 -10.67 5.09 14.42
CA SER A 491 -11.79 4.68 13.56
C SER A 491 -12.26 3.23 13.72
N ILE A 492 -11.78 2.54 14.77
CA ILE A 492 -12.06 1.14 15.04
C ILE A 492 -13.50 0.95 15.51
N SER A 493 -14.16 -0.09 14.99
CA SER A 493 -15.46 -0.56 15.46
C SER A 493 -15.54 -2.07 15.23
N TYR A 494 -15.49 -2.84 16.31
CA TYR A 494 -15.55 -4.29 16.22
C TYR A 494 -16.97 -4.85 16.27
N THR A 495 -17.08 -6.06 15.73
CA THR A 495 -18.17 -7.00 15.99
C THR A 495 -17.62 -8.23 16.71
N ASP A 496 -18.50 -9.12 17.17
CA ASP A 496 -18.07 -10.41 17.76
C ASP A 496 -17.27 -11.28 16.78
N ASP A 497 -17.38 -11.01 15.47
CA ASP A 497 -16.67 -11.72 14.41
C ASP A 497 -15.32 -11.09 14.04
N SER A 498 -14.98 -9.92 14.59
CA SER A 498 -13.69 -9.28 14.34
C SER A 498 -12.54 -10.13 14.89
N ALA A 499 -11.48 -10.32 14.11
CA ALA A 499 -10.35 -11.17 14.49
C ALA A 499 -9.72 -10.78 15.86
N PRO A 500 -9.48 -9.49 16.18
CA PRO A 500 -8.99 -9.08 17.50
C PRO A 500 -9.90 -9.52 18.66
N ILE A 501 -11.23 -9.52 18.46
CA ILE A 501 -12.22 -9.97 19.45
C ILE A 501 -12.19 -11.49 19.63
N GLN A 502 -12.14 -12.24 18.54
CA GLN A 502 -12.06 -13.71 18.57
C GLN A 502 -10.76 -14.19 19.23
N GLU A 503 -9.63 -13.58 18.88
CA GLU A 503 -8.31 -13.94 19.41
C GLU A 503 -8.18 -13.60 20.90
N SER A 504 -8.65 -12.43 21.32
CA SER A 504 -8.65 -12.09 22.75
C SER A 504 -9.63 -12.93 23.57
N ASN A 505 -10.77 -13.35 23.00
CA ASN A 505 -11.65 -14.34 23.65
C ASN A 505 -10.93 -15.68 23.88
N ARG A 506 -10.10 -16.13 22.92
CA ARG A 506 -9.30 -17.35 23.06
C ARG A 506 -8.28 -17.24 24.20
N LEU A 507 -7.56 -16.11 24.30
CA LEU A 507 -6.62 -15.89 25.41
C LEU A 507 -7.35 -15.90 26.77
N VAL A 508 -8.43 -15.13 26.92
CA VAL A 508 -9.18 -15.05 28.18
C VAL A 508 -9.71 -16.43 28.59
N ALA A 509 -10.26 -17.18 27.64
CA ALA A 509 -10.74 -18.54 27.90
C ALA A 509 -9.60 -19.48 28.32
N TYR A 510 -8.45 -19.41 27.66
CA TYR A 510 -7.25 -20.16 28.02
C TYR A 510 -6.80 -19.84 29.46
N CYS A 511 -6.66 -18.55 29.80
CA CYS A 511 -6.21 -18.14 31.13
C CYS A 511 -7.15 -18.63 32.23
N ARG A 512 -8.47 -18.51 32.03
CA ARG A 512 -9.48 -19.01 32.98
C ARG A 512 -9.43 -20.53 33.15
N GLN A 513 -9.16 -21.29 32.07
CA GLN A 513 -8.99 -22.74 32.15
C GLN A 513 -7.76 -23.15 32.96
N GLN A 514 -6.70 -22.34 32.96
CA GLN A 514 -5.51 -22.53 33.78
C GLN A 514 -5.66 -21.99 35.22
N GLY A 515 -6.85 -21.49 35.59
CA GLY A 515 -7.12 -20.97 36.93
C GLY A 515 -6.61 -19.54 37.18
N MET A 516 -6.21 -18.80 36.14
CA MET A 516 -5.82 -17.39 36.23
C MET A 516 -7.04 -16.47 36.16
N GLU A 517 -6.96 -15.33 36.83
CA GLU A 517 -7.92 -14.24 36.63
C GLU A 517 -7.64 -13.58 35.28
N SER A 518 -8.67 -13.44 34.44
CA SER A 518 -8.48 -12.82 33.13
C SER A 518 -9.77 -12.23 32.57
N ASP A 519 -9.62 -11.07 31.92
CA ASP A 519 -10.71 -10.41 31.21
C ASP A 519 -10.18 -9.51 30.08
N ARG A 520 -11.07 -9.11 29.16
CA ARG A 520 -10.81 -8.02 28.20
C ARG A 520 -11.43 -6.73 28.74
N LEU A 521 -10.58 -5.76 29.07
CA LEU A 521 -11.01 -4.54 29.75
C LEU A 521 -11.78 -3.62 28.80
N LEU A 522 -12.85 -3.03 29.31
CA LEU A 522 -13.67 -2.04 28.61
C LEU A 522 -14.30 -1.08 29.62
N GLY A 523 -14.30 0.22 29.30
CA GLY A 523 -14.84 1.25 30.19
C GLY A 523 -13.91 1.54 31.35
N ARG A 524 -14.41 1.44 32.59
CA ARG A 524 -13.60 1.56 33.80
C ARG A 524 -13.50 0.24 34.54
N GLN A 525 -12.31 -0.08 35.03
CA GLN A 525 -12.07 -1.24 35.90
C GLN A 525 -11.09 -0.85 37.01
N GLU A 526 -11.25 -1.48 38.17
CA GLU A 526 -10.40 -1.26 39.35
C GLU A 526 -9.90 -2.60 39.88
N ILE A 527 -8.60 -2.72 40.07
CA ILE A 527 -7.91 -3.90 40.60
C ILE A 527 -7.15 -3.45 41.84
N GLU A 528 -7.26 -4.20 42.94
CA GLU A 528 -6.52 -3.92 44.18
C GLU A 528 -5.68 -5.13 44.58
N LEU A 529 -4.37 -4.92 44.70
CA LEU A 529 -3.41 -5.96 45.04
C LEU A 529 -2.92 -5.74 46.47
N MET A 530 -3.15 -6.71 47.36
CA MET A 530 -2.61 -6.68 48.73
C MET A 530 -1.07 -6.71 48.71
N PRO A 531 -0.37 -6.04 49.63
CA PRO A 531 1.08 -6.04 49.66
C PRO A 531 1.65 -7.45 49.89
N LYS A 532 2.78 -7.78 49.27
CA LYS A 532 3.54 -9.01 49.55
C LYS A 532 4.67 -8.67 50.52
N VAL A 533 4.81 -9.44 51.61
CA VAL A 533 5.94 -9.28 52.55
C VAL A 533 7.23 -9.49 51.77
N LEU A 534 8.06 -8.45 51.69
CA LEU A 534 9.41 -8.51 51.13
C LEU A 534 10.27 -9.41 52.03
N VAL A 535 10.30 -10.72 51.74
CA VAL A 535 11.31 -11.61 52.32
C VAL A 535 12.63 -11.22 51.66
N GLY A 536 13.59 -10.75 52.47
CA GLY A 536 14.74 -9.96 52.03
C GLY A 536 15.45 -10.47 50.78
N TRP A 537 15.36 -9.69 49.71
CA TRP A 537 16.30 -9.73 48.59
C TRP A 537 17.63 -9.09 49.01
N GLY A 538 18.34 -9.76 49.91
CA GLY A 538 19.75 -9.51 50.15
C GLY A 538 20.57 -10.09 49.01
N GLN A 539 21.28 -9.23 48.28
CA GLN A 539 22.42 -9.55 47.42
C GLN A 539 22.15 -10.33 46.12
N ARG A 540 21.51 -9.69 45.13
CA ARG A 540 21.92 -9.83 43.72
C ARG A 540 21.94 -8.47 43.04
N ARG A 541 22.87 -7.61 43.46
CA ARG A 541 23.34 -6.50 42.62
C ARG A 541 24.29 -7.09 41.58
N ILE A 542 23.87 -7.20 40.34
CA ILE A 542 24.83 -7.16 39.23
C ILE A 542 25.16 -5.68 39.06
N PRO A 543 26.41 -5.23 39.26
CA PRO A 543 26.77 -3.85 39.02
C PRO A 543 26.80 -3.63 37.50
N VAL A 544 25.78 -2.99 36.96
CA VAL A 544 25.91 -2.30 35.68
C VAL A 544 26.75 -1.06 35.95
N ALA A 545 27.97 -1.05 35.43
CA ALA A 545 28.89 0.06 35.59
C ALA A 545 28.32 1.29 34.86
N ILE A 546 27.75 2.23 35.62
CA ILE A 546 27.44 3.57 35.13
C ILE A 546 28.77 4.29 34.91
N GLY A 547 29.23 4.30 33.65
CA GLY A 547 30.30 5.17 33.20
C GLY A 547 29.78 6.60 33.13
N ASN A 548 29.84 7.35 34.23
CA ASN A 548 29.72 8.80 34.21
C ASN A 548 30.82 9.38 33.31
N ARG A 549 30.45 9.90 32.12
CA ARG A 549 31.26 10.87 31.40
C ARG A 549 30.66 12.25 31.62
N GLU A 550 31.00 12.85 32.76
CA GLU A 550 31.02 14.29 32.89
C GLU A 550 32.22 14.85 32.11
N GLN A 551 31.97 15.94 31.41
CA GLN A 551 32.97 16.71 30.67
C GLN A 551 34.03 17.27 31.63
N ALA A 552 35.30 17.06 31.30
CA ALA A 552 36.39 17.87 31.83
C ALA A 552 37.29 18.33 30.66
N THR A 553 37.30 19.64 30.48
CA THR A 553 38.21 20.41 29.64
C THR A 553 39.65 20.27 30.12
N GLY A 554 40.63 20.20 29.21
CA GLY A 554 42.04 20.23 29.60
C GLY A 554 43.01 19.97 28.45
N ASN A 555 43.63 21.05 27.96
CA ASN A 555 44.80 21.07 27.08
C ASN A 555 45.82 19.97 27.40
N ARG A 556 46.38 19.35 26.35
CA ARG A 556 47.83 19.10 26.31
C ARG A 556 48.35 18.90 24.88
N GLU A 557 49.35 19.72 24.62
CA GLU A 557 50.25 19.82 23.49
C GLU A 557 51.16 18.58 23.29
N GLN A 558 51.72 18.53 22.07
CA GLN A 558 53.01 17.97 21.65
C GLN A 558 53.14 16.47 21.31
N GLY A 559 53.74 16.21 20.13
CA GLY A 559 54.78 15.18 20.02
C GLY A 559 54.82 14.28 18.78
N ILE A 560 55.17 14.86 17.62
CA ILE A 560 56.08 14.37 16.55
C ILE A 560 56.51 12.88 16.58
N GLY A 561 56.45 12.21 15.41
CA GLY A 561 57.26 11.01 15.16
C GLY A 561 57.05 10.31 13.80
N ASN A 562 57.68 10.84 12.75
CA ASN A 562 57.85 10.22 11.42
C ASN A 562 58.43 8.79 11.46
N ARG A 563 58.10 7.98 10.43
CA ARG A 563 59.11 7.33 9.55
C ARG A 563 58.48 6.71 8.28
N GLU A 564 58.95 7.23 7.15
CA GLU A 564 58.82 6.74 5.77
C GLU A 564 59.65 5.47 5.53
N TRP A 565 59.30 4.72 4.48
CA TRP A 565 60.12 4.13 3.39
C TRP A 565 59.10 3.57 2.37
N GLY A 566 59.15 3.69 1.05
CA GLY A 566 60.11 4.18 0.08
C GLY A 566 59.53 3.90 -1.33
N THR A 567 60.11 4.55 -2.33
CA THR A 567 59.62 4.85 -3.68
C THR A 567 59.80 3.76 -4.75
N GLY A 568 59.11 3.94 -5.89
CA GLY A 568 59.43 3.34 -7.19
C GLY A 568 58.76 4.14 -8.32
N ASN A 569 59.57 4.74 -9.20
CA ASN A 569 59.26 5.76 -10.22
C ASN A 569 58.94 5.20 -11.63
N GLY A 570 58.32 6.06 -12.45
CA GLY A 570 58.56 6.23 -13.90
C GLY A 570 57.34 5.96 -14.79
N GLU A 571 56.97 6.73 -15.82
CA GLU A 571 57.49 7.94 -16.47
C GLU A 571 56.38 8.50 -17.41
N GLN A 572 56.27 9.84 -17.45
CA GLN A 572 55.94 10.78 -18.54
C GLN A 572 55.08 10.40 -19.78
N ALA A 573 54.10 11.27 -20.13
CA ALA A 573 54.11 12.13 -21.34
C ALA A 573 52.90 13.12 -21.40
N GLU A 574 53.25 14.39 -21.65
CA GLU A 574 52.60 15.59 -22.24
C GLU A 574 51.12 15.52 -22.71
N ALA A 575 50.21 16.41 -22.29
CA ALA A 575 50.01 17.85 -22.60
C ALA A 575 49.43 18.12 -24.01
N GLU A 576 48.18 18.60 -24.07
CA GLU A 576 47.81 19.78 -24.88
C GLU A 576 46.41 20.32 -24.50
N SER A 577 46.34 21.64 -24.45
CA SER A 577 45.24 22.51 -24.04
C SER A 577 44.88 23.44 -25.20
N VAL A 578 43.62 23.82 -25.41
CA VAL A 578 43.29 25.14 -25.99
C VAL A 578 41.96 25.69 -25.43
N GLU A 579 41.98 26.99 -25.15
CA GLU A 579 41.05 27.86 -24.41
C GLU A 579 39.93 28.55 -25.23
N PHE A 580 38.89 28.99 -24.48
CA PHE A 580 38.06 30.22 -24.50
C PHE A 580 37.67 30.98 -25.79
N SER A 581 36.40 31.43 -25.87
CA SER A 581 36.00 32.84 -25.58
C SER A 581 34.54 33.17 -25.95
N VAL A 582 34.03 34.21 -25.27
CA VAL A 582 32.69 34.83 -25.32
C VAL A 582 32.77 36.14 -26.14
N LEU A 583 31.71 36.53 -26.88
CA LEU A 583 31.08 37.89 -26.88
C LEU A 583 30.28 38.29 -28.15
N SER A 584 29.03 38.71 -27.90
CA SER A 584 28.28 39.92 -28.35
C SER A 584 28.03 40.35 -29.82
N SER A 585 26.72 40.54 -30.10
CA SER A 585 25.98 41.76 -30.54
C SER A 585 25.95 42.28 -32.02
N GLN A 586 24.70 42.39 -32.52
CA GLN A 586 23.96 43.62 -32.97
C GLN A 586 23.83 44.09 -34.46
N PHE A 587 22.58 44.56 -34.76
CA PHE A 587 22.06 45.56 -35.75
C PHE A 587 21.92 45.15 -37.25
N ASP A 588 20.97 45.63 -38.08
CA ASP A 588 19.92 46.68 -37.98
C ASP A 588 18.80 46.57 -39.07
N VAL A 589 17.84 47.50 -38.96
CA VAL A 589 16.53 47.79 -39.62
C VAL A 589 16.56 48.30 -41.09
N ILE A 590 15.43 48.19 -41.86
CA ILE A 590 14.68 49.30 -42.55
C ILE A 590 13.46 48.81 -43.39
N GLN A 591 12.41 49.64 -43.33
CA GLN A 591 11.04 49.63 -43.88
C GLN A 591 10.91 49.82 -45.41
N ASN A 592 9.78 49.46 -46.05
CA ASN A 592 8.62 50.36 -46.32
C ASN A 592 7.51 49.79 -47.25
N SER A 593 6.38 50.51 -47.21
CA SER A 593 4.98 50.26 -47.60
C SER A 593 4.55 50.40 -49.08
N ASN A 594 3.46 49.73 -49.51
CA ASN A 594 2.13 50.30 -49.90
C ASN A 594 1.26 49.50 -50.92
N LEU A 595 0.00 49.21 -50.49
CA LEU A 595 -1.33 49.33 -51.15
C LEU A 595 -1.82 48.50 -52.38
N LYS A 596 -2.95 47.76 -52.12
CA LYS A 596 -4.19 47.50 -52.93
C LYS A 596 -4.06 46.66 -54.23
N THR A 597 -4.88 45.65 -54.59
CA THR A 597 -6.36 45.47 -54.56
C THR A 597 -6.80 43.98 -54.71
N GLN A 598 -7.97 43.66 -54.11
CA GLN A 598 -9.07 42.76 -54.53
C GLN A 598 -8.94 41.21 -54.66
N HIS A 599 -9.72 40.55 -53.78
CA HIS A 599 -10.57 39.36 -53.94
C HIS A 599 -10.07 38.11 -54.68
N SER A 600 -9.80 37.05 -53.91
CA SER A 600 -10.54 35.78 -53.97
C SER A 600 -10.19 34.93 -52.75
N SER A 601 -11.20 34.39 -52.05
CA SER A 601 -11.02 33.48 -50.93
C SER A 601 -10.79 32.05 -51.45
N PRO A 602 -9.74 31.33 -50.98
CA PRO A 602 -9.72 29.87 -50.95
C PRO A 602 -10.11 29.36 -49.54
N PRO A 603 -10.50 28.08 -49.40
CA PRO A 603 -11.35 27.59 -48.32
C PRO A 603 -10.59 27.38 -47.00
N LEU A 604 -11.35 27.44 -45.90
CA LEU A 604 -10.94 27.08 -44.55
C LEU A 604 -10.32 25.67 -44.51
N PRO A 605 -9.21 25.44 -43.78
CA PRO A 605 -8.74 24.08 -43.54
C PRO A 605 -9.73 23.37 -42.61
N HIS A 606 -10.19 22.21 -43.06
CA HIS A 606 -11.01 21.29 -42.30
C HIS A 606 -10.37 20.98 -40.94
N SER A 607 -11.19 21.05 -39.88
CA SER A 607 -10.84 20.53 -38.56
C SER A 607 -10.42 19.05 -38.69
N PRO A 608 -9.30 18.61 -38.09
CA PRO A 608 -8.91 17.21 -38.18
C PRO A 608 -9.98 16.37 -37.50
N THR A 609 -10.51 15.39 -38.22
CA THR A 609 -11.40 14.36 -37.67
C THR A 609 -10.69 13.66 -36.51
N PRO A 610 -11.36 13.44 -35.36
CA PRO A 610 -10.76 12.71 -34.25
C PRO A 610 -10.41 11.28 -34.68
N PRO A 611 -9.30 10.70 -34.16
CA PRO A 611 -8.91 9.34 -34.51
C PRO A 611 -10.02 8.35 -34.13
N PRO A 612 -10.21 7.24 -34.87
CA PRO A 612 -11.23 6.25 -34.53
C PRO A 612 -11.10 5.77 -33.07
N LEU A 613 -12.23 5.51 -32.40
CA LEU A 613 -12.27 5.06 -31.00
C LEU A 613 -11.26 3.95 -30.69
N HIS A 614 -11.10 3.01 -31.62
CA HIS A 614 -10.14 1.91 -31.52
C HIS A 614 -8.68 2.39 -31.34
N SER A 615 -8.25 3.38 -32.12
CA SER A 615 -6.89 3.95 -32.05
C SER A 615 -6.66 4.72 -30.74
N LEU A 616 -7.71 5.38 -30.23
CA LEU A 616 -7.67 6.00 -28.90
C LEU A 616 -7.50 4.94 -27.81
N LEU A 617 -8.32 3.88 -27.80
CA LEU A 617 -8.24 2.81 -26.78
C LEU A 617 -6.87 2.11 -26.79
N GLN A 618 -6.26 1.91 -27.95
CA GLN A 618 -4.90 1.37 -28.06
C GLN A 618 -3.85 2.32 -27.52
N THR A 619 -3.96 3.61 -27.82
CA THR A 619 -3.04 4.64 -27.32
C THR A 619 -3.12 4.75 -25.79
N LEU A 620 -4.32 4.63 -25.23
CA LEU A 620 -4.54 4.60 -23.78
C LEU A 620 -3.91 3.36 -23.15
N ALA A 621 -4.17 2.17 -23.71
CA ALA A 621 -3.59 0.91 -23.24
C ALA A 621 -2.05 0.89 -23.34
N ALA A 622 -1.47 1.44 -24.42
CA ALA A 622 -0.03 1.55 -24.61
C ALA A 622 0.65 2.47 -23.57
N ARG A 623 -0.11 3.40 -22.98
CA ARG A 623 0.36 4.33 -21.94
C ARG A 623 -0.07 3.92 -20.53
N ASP A 624 -0.54 2.68 -20.37
CA ASP A 624 -1.07 2.10 -19.13
C ASP A 624 -2.19 2.96 -18.50
N ILE A 625 -2.96 3.64 -19.35
CA ILE A 625 -4.11 4.45 -18.98
C ILE A 625 -5.34 3.54 -18.94
N ARG A 626 -5.89 3.33 -17.74
CA ARG A 626 -7.03 2.46 -17.49
C ARG A 626 -8.30 3.26 -17.37
N LEU A 627 -9.37 2.77 -17.99
CA LEU A 627 -10.69 3.38 -17.93
C LEU A 627 -11.68 2.43 -17.25
N TRP A 628 -12.57 2.96 -16.42
CA TRP A 628 -13.67 2.18 -15.86
C TRP A 628 -14.92 3.03 -15.67
N LEU A 629 -16.03 2.37 -15.41
CA LEU A 629 -17.27 3.04 -15.04
C LEU A 629 -17.52 2.95 -13.55
N ASP A 630 -17.89 4.09 -12.98
CA ASP A 630 -18.42 4.23 -11.63
C ASP A 630 -19.85 4.77 -11.76
N GLY A 631 -20.83 3.87 -11.75
CA GLY A 631 -22.17 4.15 -12.28
C GLY A 631 -22.14 4.50 -13.77
N ASP A 632 -22.70 5.66 -14.14
CA ASP A 632 -22.65 6.21 -15.51
C ASP A 632 -21.42 7.11 -15.75
N THR A 633 -20.52 7.22 -14.77
CA THR A 633 -19.36 8.12 -14.85
C THR A 633 -18.12 7.40 -15.33
N LEU A 634 -17.58 7.82 -16.48
CA LEU A 634 -16.28 7.39 -16.99
C LEU A 634 -15.15 7.91 -16.08
N ARG A 635 -14.42 6.99 -15.47
CA ARG A 635 -13.23 7.22 -14.66
C ARG A 635 -11.98 6.80 -15.43
N CYS A 636 -10.86 7.43 -15.10
CA CYS A 636 -9.57 7.24 -15.76
C CYS A 636 -8.46 7.22 -14.72
N ASN A 637 -7.56 6.24 -14.79
CA ASN A 637 -6.32 6.17 -14.02
C ASN A 637 -5.17 6.16 -15.03
N ALA A 638 -4.24 7.10 -14.89
CA ALA A 638 -3.14 7.28 -15.83
C ALA A 638 -1.83 7.51 -15.06
N PRO A 639 -0.71 6.91 -15.48
CA PRO A 639 0.61 7.26 -14.95
C PRO A 639 0.90 8.77 -15.08
N LYS A 640 1.74 9.31 -14.20
CA LYS A 640 2.03 10.75 -14.14
C LYS A 640 2.61 11.22 -15.50
N GLY A 641 1.91 12.14 -16.17
CA GLY A 641 2.28 12.66 -17.49
C GLY A 641 1.73 11.88 -18.69
N ALA A 642 1.13 10.69 -18.49
CA ALA A 642 0.60 9.88 -19.60
C ALA A 642 -0.65 10.50 -20.26
N LEU A 643 -1.44 11.27 -19.49
CA LEU A 643 -2.70 11.88 -19.92
C LEU A 643 -2.49 13.30 -20.47
N THR A 644 -2.05 13.41 -21.72
CA THR A 644 -1.77 14.70 -22.39
C THR A 644 -3.05 15.51 -22.65
N PRO A 645 -2.96 16.85 -22.86
CA PRO A 645 -4.12 17.68 -23.19
C PRO A 645 -4.92 17.17 -24.40
N GLU A 646 -4.23 16.63 -25.40
CA GLU A 646 -4.80 16.06 -26.62
C GLU A 646 -5.59 14.78 -26.29
N LEU A 647 -5.04 13.89 -25.45
CA LEU A 647 -5.73 12.69 -24.99
C LEU A 647 -6.95 13.02 -24.12
N LYS A 648 -6.87 14.04 -23.27
CA LYS A 648 -8.03 14.51 -22.50
C LYS A 648 -9.15 15.00 -23.42
N GLN A 649 -8.79 15.70 -24.50
CA GLN A 649 -9.74 16.16 -25.50
C GLN A 649 -10.36 14.99 -26.28
N GLN A 650 -9.56 14.00 -26.68
CA GLN A 650 -10.04 12.79 -27.39
C GLN A 650 -10.92 11.91 -26.49
N LEU A 651 -10.56 11.72 -25.22
CA LEU A 651 -11.40 11.04 -24.22
C LEU A 651 -12.75 11.74 -24.03
N LYS A 652 -12.77 13.07 -24.07
CA LYS A 652 -14.01 13.85 -23.97
C LYS A 652 -14.87 13.71 -25.22
N GLN A 653 -14.25 13.65 -26.41
CA GLN A 653 -14.94 13.49 -27.69
C GLN A 653 -15.53 12.08 -27.88
N HIS A 654 -14.80 11.04 -27.47
CA HIS A 654 -15.23 9.64 -27.56
C HIS A 654 -15.95 9.12 -26.30
N LYS A 655 -16.22 9.98 -25.32
CA LYS A 655 -16.85 9.61 -24.04
C LYS A 655 -18.11 8.74 -24.19
N PRO A 656 -19.07 9.06 -25.08
CA PRO A 656 -20.27 8.24 -25.25
C PRO A 656 -19.94 6.82 -25.73
N ASP A 657 -19.04 6.71 -26.71
CA ASP A 657 -18.66 5.42 -27.29
C ASP A 657 -17.84 4.58 -26.30
N ILE A 658 -16.96 5.21 -25.52
CA ILE A 658 -16.19 4.55 -24.45
C ILE A 658 -17.12 4.02 -23.35
N ILE A 659 -18.11 4.82 -22.94
CA ILE A 659 -19.10 4.39 -21.95
C ILE A 659 -19.89 3.20 -22.50
N ALA A 660 -20.36 3.24 -23.74
CA ALA A 660 -21.05 2.13 -24.37
C ALA A 660 -20.20 0.84 -24.38
N VAL A 661 -18.92 0.95 -24.77
CA VAL A 661 -17.95 -0.18 -24.72
C VAL A 661 -17.80 -0.73 -23.30
N LEU A 662 -17.66 0.13 -22.29
CA LEU A 662 -17.48 -0.29 -20.89
C LEU A 662 -18.77 -0.84 -20.25
N GLN A 663 -19.95 -0.35 -20.65
CA GLN A 663 -21.26 -0.90 -20.25
C GLN A 663 -21.55 -2.24 -20.94
N GLY A 664 -20.73 -2.64 -21.93
CA GLY A 664 -20.94 -3.84 -22.74
C GLY A 664 -22.16 -3.71 -23.65
N GLU A 665 -22.60 -2.47 -23.91
CA GLU A 665 -23.36 -2.18 -25.11
C GLU A 665 -22.41 -2.48 -26.27
N VAL A 666 -22.78 -3.47 -27.08
CA VAL A 666 -22.12 -3.61 -28.36
C VAL A 666 -22.49 -2.35 -29.12
N VAL A 667 -21.60 -1.36 -29.08
CA VAL A 667 -21.51 -0.40 -30.19
C VAL A 667 -21.37 -1.30 -31.39
N ALA A 668 -22.42 -1.34 -32.20
CA ALA A 668 -22.46 -2.09 -33.43
C ALA A 668 -21.43 -1.49 -34.39
N THR A 669 -20.17 -1.85 -34.19
CA THR A 669 -19.05 -1.59 -35.10
C THR A 669 -18.07 -2.76 -35.12
N ASP A 670 -18.50 -3.98 -34.80
CA ASP A 670 -18.07 -5.12 -35.63
C ASP A 670 -18.91 -5.01 -36.91
N THR A 671 -18.62 -4.02 -37.76
CA THR A 671 -19.05 -4.13 -39.15
C THR A 671 -18.46 -5.44 -39.64
N SER A 672 -19.28 -6.29 -40.23
CA SER A 672 -18.95 -7.65 -40.66
C SER A 672 -17.74 -7.75 -41.60
N GLU A 673 -17.12 -6.64 -41.99
CA GLU A 673 -16.15 -6.53 -43.08
C GLU A 673 -14.67 -6.47 -42.64
N GLU A 674 -14.31 -6.05 -41.42
CA GLU A 674 -12.89 -5.78 -41.09
C GLU A 674 -12.04 -7.07 -40.94
N TRP A 675 -12.52 -8.04 -40.16
CA TRP A 675 -11.82 -9.32 -39.97
C TRP A 675 -11.80 -10.17 -41.26
N GLU A 676 -12.77 -9.97 -42.16
CA GLU A 676 -12.81 -10.67 -43.46
C GLU A 676 -11.68 -10.23 -44.38
N GLN A 677 -11.24 -8.97 -44.28
CA GLN A 677 -10.10 -8.44 -45.03
C GLN A 677 -8.78 -8.91 -44.43
N ASP A 678 -8.73 -8.99 -43.10
CA ASP A 678 -7.52 -9.37 -42.36
C ASP A 678 -7.12 -10.84 -42.50
N ARG A 679 -8.06 -11.72 -42.86
CA ARG A 679 -7.79 -13.16 -42.97
C ARG A 679 -6.93 -13.55 -44.17
N THR A 680 -6.54 -12.61 -45.02
CA THR A 680 -5.74 -12.90 -46.22
C THR A 680 -4.30 -12.43 -46.01
N LEU A 681 -3.33 -13.35 -46.15
CA LEU A 681 -1.92 -13.02 -46.08
C LEU A 681 -1.51 -12.26 -47.37
N PRO A 682 -0.88 -11.08 -47.31
CA PRO A 682 -0.45 -10.37 -48.51
C PRO A 682 0.45 -11.21 -49.42
N GLU A 683 0.22 -11.16 -50.73
CA GLU A 683 0.85 -12.07 -51.72
C GLU A 683 2.38 -12.00 -51.78
N HIS A 684 2.96 -10.84 -51.45
CA HIS A 684 4.41 -10.62 -51.43
C HIS A 684 5.11 -11.26 -50.22
N ILE A 685 4.37 -11.69 -49.20
CA ILE A 685 4.93 -12.41 -48.04
C ILE A 685 5.02 -13.90 -48.41
N ARG A 686 6.21 -14.30 -48.86
CA ARG A 686 6.55 -15.67 -49.29
C ARG A 686 7.96 -16.02 -48.82
N PRO A 687 8.24 -17.27 -48.45
CA PRO A 687 9.57 -17.69 -48.02
C PRO A 687 10.57 -17.53 -49.18
N ALA A 688 11.71 -16.91 -48.91
CA ALA A 688 12.80 -16.77 -49.87
C ALA A 688 13.95 -17.74 -49.51
N GLY A 689 14.19 -18.74 -50.34
CA GLY A 689 15.31 -19.70 -50.17
C GLY A 689 14.87 -21.12 -49.79
N THR A 690 15.83 -21.97 -49.42
CA THR A 690 15.61 -23.34 -48.96
C THR A 690 15.81 -23.43 -47.45
N LEU A 691 15.11 -24.35 -46.79
CA LEU A 691 15.22 -24.52 -45.35
C LEU A 691 16.59 -25.05 -44.94
N ASN A 692 17.12 -24.52 -43.84
CA ASN A 692 18.15 -25.23 -43.11
C ASN A 692 17.49 -26.35 -42.28
N ASN A 693 17.97 -27.59 -42.45
CA ASN A 693 17.49 -28.77 -41.71
C ASN A 693 18.28 -29.01 -40.41
N GLU A 694 19.22 -28.14 -40.06
CA GLU A 694 19.96 -28.19 -38.80
C GLU A 694 19.11 -27.66 -37.63
N LEU A 695 19.49 -28.05 -36.41
CA LEU A 695 18.86 -27.52 -35.20
C LEU A 695 19.15 -26.02 -35.06
N PRO A 696 18.15 -25.19 -34.72
CA PRO A 696 18.34 -23.75 -34.65
C PRO A 696 19.25 -23.38 -33.48
N SER A 697 20.29 -22.60 -33.78
CA SER A 697 21.23 -22.00 -32.84
C SER A 697 20.70 -20.70 -32.22
N ARG A 698 19.81 -19.98 -32.92
CA ARG A 698 19.18 -18.73 -32.45
C ARG A 698 17.66 -18.77 -32.65
N ILE A 699 16.92 -18.59 -31.57
CA ILE A 699 15.46 -18.72 -31.52
C ILE A 699 14.83 -17.40 -31.06
N LEU A 700 13.86 -16.89 -31.80
CA LEU A 700 13.02 -15.77 -31.36
C LEU A 700 11.81 -16.30 -30.58
N LEU A 701 11.62 -15.85 -29.35
CA LEU A 701 10.44 -16.11 -28.54
C LEU A 701 9.64 -14.83 -28.32
N THR A 702 8.37 -14.82 -28.73
CA THR A 702 7.45 -13.74 -28.37
C THR A 702 6.61 -14.11 -27.15
N GLY A 703 6.31 -13.12 -26.30
CA GLY A 703 5.47 -13.34 -25.11
C GLY A 703 6.18 -14.02 -23.95
N ALA A 704 7.52 -13.94 -23.87
CA ALA A 704 8.33 -14.52 -22.78
C ALA A 704 7.97 -13.98 -21.38
N THR A 705 7.26 -12.84 -21.30
CA THR A 705 6.76 -12.23 -20.06
C THR A 705 5.30 -12.56 -19.75
N GLY A 706 4.65 -13.40 -20.58
CA GLY A 706 3.32 -13.95 -20.32
C GLY A 706 3.41 -15.29 -19.58
N PHE A 707 2.27 -15.78 -19.06
CA PHE A 707 2.22 -17.01 -18.25
C PHE A 707 2.83 -18.23 -18.99
N LEU A 708 2.22 -18.71 -20.07
CA LEU A 708 2.77 -19.83 -20.86
C LEU A 708 4.16 -19.51 -21.42
N GLY A 709 4.40 -18.27 -21.85
CA GLY A 709 5.66 -17.89 -22.47
C GLY A 709 6.85 -17.95 -21.53
N THR A 710 6.64 -17.74 -20.23
CA THR A 710 7.68 -17.87 -19.21
C THR A 710 8.13 -19.33 -19.08
N PHE A 711 7.19 -20.28 -18.99
CA PHE A 711 7.50 -21.71 -18.93
C PHE A 711 7.96 -22.27 -20.29
N LEU A 712 7.58 -21.64 -21.40
CA LEU A 712 8.11 -21.97 -22.72
C LEU A 712 9.57 -21.54 -22.86
N LEU A 713 9.94 -20.37 -22.34
CA LEU A 713 11.34 -19.94 -22.24
C LEU A 713 12.15 -20.93 -21.41
N GLU A 714 11.65 -21.34 -20.24
CA GLU A 714 12.28 -22.35 -19.41
C GLU A 714 12.48 -23.67 -20.17
N ALA A 715 11.43 -24.19 -20.81
CA ALA A 715 11.50 -25.44 -21.56
C ALA A 715 12.54 -25.35 -22.71
N LEU A 716 12.61 -24.23 -23.42
CA LEU A 716 13.64 -23.98 -24.44
C LEU A 716 15.05 -23.93 -23.83
N LEU A 717 15.22 -23.26 -22.70
CA LEU A 717 16.50 -23.17 -22.00
C LEU A 717 16.95 -24.52 -21.41
N LEU A 718 16.04 -25.44 -21.15
CA LEU A 718 16.37 -26.78 -20.66
C LEU A 718 16.57 -27.80 -21.78
N GLN A 719 15.87 -27.68 -22.92
CA GLN A 719 15.79 -28.73 -23.93
C GLN A 719 16.41 -28.34 -25.29
N ALA A 720 16.71 -27.06 -25.55
CA ALA A 720 17.34 -26.61 -26.79
C ALA A 720 18.73 -26.03 -26.51
N GLN A 721 19.72 -26.38 -27.33
CA GLN A 721 21.06 -25.79 -27.27
C GLN A 721 21.13 -24.53 -28.15
N ALA A 722 20.28 -23.55 -27.84
CA ALA A 722 20.14 -22.31 -28.60
C ALA A 722 20.23 -21.07 -27.70
N GLU A 723 20.62 -19.95 -28.29
CA GLU A 723 20.37 -18.61 -27.76
C GLU A 723 18.89 -18.25 -27.98
N ILE A 724 18.23 -17.77 -26.93
CA ILE A 724 16.82 -17.38 -26.96
C ILE A 724 16.71 -15.86 -26.94
N ILE A 725 16.30 -15.29 -28.06
CA ILE A 725 16.00 -13.87 -28.21
C ILE A 725 14.55 -13.64 -27.77
N CYS A 726 14.35 -12.98 -26.65
CA CYS A 726 13.04 -12.67 -26.11
C CYS A 726 12.58 -11.28 -26.58
N LEU A 727 11.51 -11.22 -27.39
CA LEU A 727 10.86 -9.96 -27.72
C LEU A 727 10.06 -9.47 -26.51
N VAL A 728 10.47 -8.35 -25.91
CA VAL A 728 9.88 -7.81 -24.68
C VAL A 728 9.47 -6.36 -24.89
N ARG A 729 8.23 -6.02 -24.53
CA ARG A 729 7.77 -4.63 -24.52
C ARG A 729 8.45 -3.86 -23.39
N ALA A 730 9.39 -3.00 -23.74
CA ALA A 730 10.16 -2.17 -22.82
C ALA A 730 10.75 -0.96 -23.56
N GLU A 731 11.08 0.10 -22.82
CA GLU A 731 11.70 1.32 -23.38
C GLU A 731 13.19 1.14 -23.68
N SER A 732 13.82 0.13 -23.07
CA SER A 732 15.23 -0.21 -23.25
C SER A 732 15.48 -1.70 -23.00
N GLU A 733 16.63 -2.19 -23.46
CA GLU A 733 17.06 -3.57 -23.20
C GLU A 733 17.18 -3.85 -21.70
N ALA A 734 17.74 -2.91 -20.92
CA ALA A 734 17.87 -3.03 -19.47
C ALA A 734 16.51 -3.19 -18.77
N ALA A 735 15.52 -2.36 -19.13
CA ALA A 735 14.16 -2.47 -18.60
C ALA A 735 13.47 -3.78 -19.04
N GLY A 736 13.75 -4.24 -20.27
CA GLY A 736 13.25 -5.52 -20.76
C GLY A 736 13.84 -6.71 -19.98
N TRP A 737 15.13 -6.64 -19.65
CA TRP A 737 15.83 -7.61 -18.82
C TRP A 737 15.28 -7.67 -17.41
N GLU A 738 15.10 -6.51 -16.77
CA GLU A 738 14.51 -6.42 -15.44
C GLU A 738 13.10 -7.04 -15.42
N ARG A 739 12.26 -6.71 -16.40
CA ARG A 739 10.91 -7.25 -16.54
C ARG A 739 10.93 -8.78 -16.72
N LEU A 740 11.78 -9.29 -17.60
CA LEU A 740 11.88 -10.73 -17.87
C LEU A 740 12.40 -11.50 -16.65
N GLN A 741 13.49 -11.03 -16.03
CA GLN A 741 14.09 -11.65 -14.86
C GLN A 741 13.12 -11.66 -13.68
N THR A 742 12.44 -10.54 -13.42
CA THR A 742 11.41 -10.45 -12.38
C THR A 742 10.28 -11.43 -12.64
N THR A 743 9.82 -11.56 -13.89
CA THR A 743 8.77 -12.53 -14.25
C THR A 743 9.23 -13.97 -13.98
N LEU A 744 10.44 -14.33 -14.41
CA LEU A 744 11.01 -15.66 -14.17
C LEU A 744 11.20 -15.95 -12.66
N ARG A 745 11.60 -14.96 -11.87
CA ARG A 745 11.72 -15.08 -10.40
C ARG A 745 10.36 -15.28 -9.74
N ASN A 746 9.34 -14.53 -10.15
CA ASN A 746 7.99 -14.62 -9.59
C ASN A 746 7.35 -16.00 -9.80
N TYR A 747 7.70 -16.68 -10.89
CA TYR A 747 7.25 -18.05 -11.16
C TYR A 747 8.21 -19.13 -10.61
N GLY A 748 9.28 -18.74 -9.91
CA GLY A 748 10.25 -19.68 -9.32
C GLY A 748 11.18 -20.38 -10.32
N ILE A 749 11.33 -19.81 -11.52
CA ILE A 749 12.07 -20.40 -12.66
C ILE A 749 13.49 -19.87 -12.76
N TRP A 750 13.73 -18.63 -12.34
CA TRP A 750 15.00 -17.95 -12.61
C TRP A 750 16.21 -18.71 -12.05
N ARG A 751 17.22 -18.91 -12.90
CA ARG A 751 18.53 -19.43 -12.53
C ARG A 751 19.61 -18.60 -13.21
N GLU A 752 20.70 -18.30 -12.51
CA GLU A 752 21.78 -17.46 -13.05
C GLU A 752 22.45 -18.09 -14.28
N ASP A 753 22.46 -19.42 -14.41
CA ASP A 753 23.00 -20.12 -15.57
C ASP A 753 22.16 -19.97 -16.84
N PHE A 754 20.92 -19.47 -16.75
CA PHE A 754 20.11 -19.13 -17.92
C PHE A 754 20.53 -17.83 -18.58
N ARG A 755 21.11 -16.89 -17.82
CA ARG A 755 21.41 -15.53 -18.28
C ARG A 755 22.25 -15.49 -19.57
N PRO A 756 23.34 -16.28 -19.74
CA PRO A 756 24.16 -16.23 -20.95
C PRO A 756 23.46 -16.71 -22.23
N ARG A 757 22.32 -17.41 -22.10
CA ARG A 757 21.55 -17.98 -23.22
C ARG A 757 20.36 -17.12 -23.61
N ILE A 758 20.11 -16.01 -22.94
CA ILE A 758 18.96 -15.14 -23.20
C ILE A 758 19.48 -13.80 -23.74
N THR A 759 18.85 -13.32 -24.80
CA THR A 759 19.03 -11.96 -25.32
C THR A 759 17.68 -11.27 -25.27
N VAL A 760 17.60 -10.07 -24.71
CA VAL A 760 16.35 -9.30 -24.66
C VAL A 760 16.32 -8.33 -25.83
N GLN A 761 15.29 -8.44 -26.67
CA GLN A 761 15.03 -7.51 -27.75
C GLN A 761 13.82 -6.65 -27.40
N PRO A 762 14.00 -5.36 -27.06
CA PRO A 762 12.89 -4.43 -26.93
C PRO A 762 12.06 -4.37 -28.21
N GLY A 763 10.75 -4.56 -28.10
CA GLY A 763 9.82 -4.50 -29.22
C GLY A 763 8.37 -4.71 -28.82
N ASP A 764 7.45 -4.42 -29.73
CA ASP A 764 6.01 -4.55 -29.52
C ASP A 764 5.32 -5.18 -30.73
N LEU A 765 4.61 -6.29 -30.49
CA LEU A 765 3.82 -7.00 -31.50
C LEU A 765 2.72 -6.13 -32.11
N ALA A 766 2.25 -5.11 -31.40
CA ALA A 766 1.22 -4.19 -31.89
C ALA A 766 1.75 -3.12 -32.87
N GLN A 767 3.06 -3.10 -33.14
CA GLN A 767 3.70 -2.09 -33.97
C GLN A 767 4.25 -2.70 -35.28
N PRO A 768 4.30 -1.92 -36.38
CA PRO A 768 5.02 -2.33 -37.58
C PRO A 768 6.47 -2.73 -37.26
N ASN A 769 7.04 -3.69 -38.00
CA ASN A 769 8.37 -4.23 -37.72
C ASN A 769 8.54 -4.75 -36.28
N LEU A 770 7.46 -5.16 -35.60
CA LEU A 770 7.50 -5.57 -34.20
C LEU A 770 8.02 -4.45 -33.26
N GLY A 771 7.83 -3.18 -33.64
CA GLY A 771 8.33 -2.02 -32.90
C GLY A 771 9.83 -1.75 -33.09
N LEU A 772 10.50 -2.47 -33.99
CA LEU A 772 11.92 -2.31 -34.28
C LEU A 772 12.17 -1.26 -35.36
N THR A 773 13.36 -0.67 -35.34
CA THR A 773 13.84 0.10 -36.50
C THR A 773 14.02 -0.85 -37.69
N ASN A 774 13.93 -0.33 -38.91
CA ASN A 774 14.10 -1.17 -40.10
C ASN A 774 15.47 -1.91 -40.10
N PRO A 775 16.61 -1.26 -39.77
CA PRO A 775 17.89 -1.96 -39.60
C PRO A 775 17.84 -3.11 -38.59
N ASP A 776 17.26 -2.90 -37.41
CA ASP A 776 17.19 -3.93 -36.36
C ASP A 776 16.28 -5.09 -36.77
N PHE A 777 15.16 -4.79 -37.43
CA PHE A 777 14.29 -5.82 -38.01
C PHE A 777 15.02 -6.66 -39.05
N GLN A 778 15.80 -6.02 -39.94
CA GLN A 778 16.61 -6.74 -40.93
C GLN A 778 17.69 -7.61 -40.28
N ALA A 779 18.36 -7.09 -39.25
CA ALA A 779 19.38 -7.84 -38.51
C ALA A 779 18.78 -9.04 -37.75
N LEU A 780 17.61 -8.86 -37.14
CA LEU A 780 16.88 -9.94 -36.48
C LEU A 780 16.42 -11.00 -37.50
N ALA A 781 15.87 -10.55 -38.64
CA ALA A 781 15.44 -11.45 -39.71
C ALA A 781 16.61 -12.21 -40.37
N ALA A 782 17.82 -11.66 -40.40
CA ALA A 782 18.99 -12.35 -40.94
C ALA A 782 19.55 -13.41 -39.96
N SER A 783 19.33 -13.26 -38.66
CA SER A 783 20.04 -14.03 -37.64
C SER A 783 19.22 -15.11 -36.91
N VAL A 784 17.90 -14.99 -36.85
CA VAL A 784 17.01 -15.96 -36.21
C VAL A 784 16.73 -17.14 -37.14
N GLU A 785 16.77 -18.38 -36.64
CA GLU A 785 16.55 -19.60 -37.44
C GLU A 785 15.20 -20.28 -37.16
N ALA A 786 14.64 -20.06 -35.97
CA ALA A 786 13.29 -20.50 -35.60
C ALA A 786 12.56 -19.45 -34.75
N ILE A 787 11.23 -19.41 -34.86
CA ILE A 787 10.37 -18.47 -34.15
C ILE A 787 9.31 -19.25 -33.36
N TYR A 788 9.26 -19.02 -32.06
CA TYR A 788 8.16 -19.44 -31.18
C TYR A 788 7.25 -18.26 -30.95
N HIS A 789 6.18 -18.18 -31.74
CA HIS A 789 5.22 -17.10 -31.67
C HIS A 789 4.12 -17.45 -30.65
N ASN A 790 4.36 -17.05 -29.39
CA ASN A 790 3.44 -17.29 -28.28
C ASN A 790 2.75 -16.00 -27.78
N GLY A 791 3.36 -14.84 -27.96
CA GLY A 791 2.80 -13.56 -27.51
C GLY A 791 1.48 -13.20 -28.20
N ALA A 792 0.48 -12.84 -27.39
CA ALA A 792 -0.84 -12.38 -27.83
C ALA A 792 -1.48 -11.51 -26.73
N GLY A 793 -2.38 -10.61 -27.13
CA GLY A 793 -3.34 -9.98 -26.23
C GLY A 793 -4.48 -10.95 -25.90
N VAL A 794 -4.62 -11.32 -24.63
CA VAL A 794 -5.65 -12.25 -24.15
C VAL A 794 -6.63 -11.50 -23.27
N HIS A 795 -7.84 -11.23 -23.80
CA HIS A 795 -8.91 -10.59 -23.04
C HIS A 795 -10.28 -11.10 -23.52
N HIS A 796 -10.98 -11.85 -22.67
CA HIS A 796 -12.17 -12.62 -23.07
C HIS A 796 -13.40 -11.77 -23.39
N VAL A 797 -13.43 -10.50 -22.98
CA VAL A 797 -14.56 -9.59 -23.21
C VAL A 797 -14.25 -8.48 -24.22
N SER A 798 -13.01 -8.39 -24.70
CA SER A 798 -12.64 -7.34 -25.67
C SER A 798 -13.18 -7.66 -27.08
N PRO A 799 -13.56 -6.63 -27.85
CA PRO A 799 -13.93 -6.80 -29.25
C PRO A 799 -12.71 -7.15 -30.11
N TYR A 800 -12.95 -7.61 -31.35
CA TYR A 800 -11.91 -8.00 -32.30
C TYR A 800 -10.92 -6.86 -32.55
N SER A 801 -11.44 -5.66 -32.83
CA SER A 801 -10.65 -4.47 -33.15
C SER A 801 -9.56 -4.22 -32.10
N LEU A 802 -9.89 -4.17 -30.80
CA LEU A 802 -8.91 -3.89 -29.74
C LEU A 802 -7.72 -4.85 -29.72
N LEU A 803 -7.93 -6.11 -30.08
CA LEU A 803 -6.90 -7.16 -30.07
C LEU A 803 -6.22 -7.35 -31.45
N ARG A 804 -6.76 -6.73 -32.50
CA ARG A 804 -6.34 -6.90 -33.90
C ARG A 804 -4.85 -6.63 -34.11
N GLU A 805 -4.35 -5.47 -33.67
CA GLU A 805 -2.95 -5.10 -33.92
C GLU A 805 -1.97 -6.11 -33.30
N THR A 806 -2.20 -6.53 -32.05
CA THR A 806 -1.31 -7.49 -31.39
C THR A 806 -1.44 -8.90 -31.95
N ASN A 807 -2.67 -9.39 -32.15
CA ASN A 807 -2.90 -10.81 -32.45
C ASN A 807 -2.86 -11.11 -33.94
N VAL A 808 -3.30 -10.18 -34.79
CA VAL A 808 -3.45 -10.40 -36.24
C VAL A 808 -2.31 -9.72 -36.99
N VAL A 809 -2.14 -8.41 -36.82
CA VAL A 809 -1.07 -7.66 -37.48
C VAL A 809 0.30 -8.09 -36.95
N GLY A 810 0.44 -8.30 -35.64
CA GLY A 810 1.65 -8.86 -35.04
C GLY A 810 2.00 -10.24 -35.60
N THR A 811 1.02 -11.12 -35.77
CA THR A 811 1.24 -12.43 -36.41
C THR A 811 1.72 -12.27 -37.86
N ARG A 812 1.12 -11.34 -38.62
CA ARG A 812 1.55 -11.04 -40.00
C ARG A 812 3.00 -10.54 -40.05
N GLU A 813 3.40 -9.66 -39.14
CA GLU A 813 4.77 -9.16 -39.06
C GLU A 813 5.77 -10.28 -38.66
N VAL A 814 5.36 -11.20 -37.79
CA VAL A 814 6.15 -12.40 -37.47
C VAL A 814 6.31 -13.31 -38.69
N ILE A 815 5.24 -13.56 -39.45
CA ILE A 815 5.32 -14.32 -40.71
C ILE A 815 6.26 -13.60 -41.70
N ARG A 816 6.18 -12.27 -41.78
CA ARG A 816 7.08 -11.48 -42.63
C ARG A 816 8.54 -11.65 -42.23
N LEU A 817 8.85 -11.60 -40.93
CA LEU A 817 10.19 -11.90 -40.41
C LEU A 817 10.63 -13.34 -40.75
N ALA A 818 9.71 -14.31 -40.63
CA ALA A 818 9.95 -15.71 -40.93
C ALA A 818 10.30 -15.98 -42.39
N CYS A 819 9.76 -15.18 -43.31
CA CYS A 819 9.97 -15.31 -44.76
C CYS A 819 11.21 -14.56 -45.29
N GLN A 820 11.76 -13.62 -44.52
CA GLN A 820 12.79 -12.68 -44.98
C GLN A 820 14.22 -13.21 -44.79
N HIS A 821 15.11 -12.94 -45.76
CA HIS A 821 16.49 -13.47 -45.89
C HIS A 821 16.58 -14.98 -46.11
N HIS A 822 16.05 -15.74 -45.17
CA HIS A 822 15.94 -17.20 -45.22
C HIS A 822 14.67 -17.66 -44.46
N PRO A 823 14.09 -18.80 -44.87
CA PRO A 823 12.89 -19.33 -44.22
C PRO A 823 13.20 -19.85 -42.81
N LYS A 824 12.39 -19.43 -41.83
CA LYS A 824 12.51 -19.81 -40.41
C LYS A 824 11.39 -20.75 -40.03
N SER A 825 11.68 -21.77 -39.24
CA SER A 825 10.63 -22.64 -38.70
C SER A 825 9.74 -21.83 -37.75
N LEU A 826 8.44 -21.78 -38.03
CA LEU A 826 7.45 -21.03 -37.27
C LEU A 826 6.60 -21.96 -36.40
N HIS A 827 6.83 -21.89 -35.10
CA HIS A 827 6.07 -22.59 -34.07
C HIS A 827 5.02 -21.64 -33.50
N PHE A 828 3.76 -21.80 -33.92
CA PHE A 828 2.67 -20.88 -33.58
C PHE A 828 1.79 -21.44 -32.47
N THR A 829 1.75 -20.73 -31.34
CA THR A 829 0.80 -21.03 -30.25
C THR A 829 -0.54 -20.39 -30.57
N SER A 830 -1.48 -21.19 -31.05
CA SER A 830 -2.88 -20.85 -31.22
C SER A 830 -3.67 -21.14 -29.93
N THR A 831 -4.93 -21.56 -30.04
CA THR A 831 -5.82 -21.92 -28.94
C THR A 831 -6.92 -22.85 -29.46
N LEU A 832 -7.47 -23.72 -28.63
CA LEU A 832 -8.69 -24.46 -28.98
C LEU A 832 -9.90 -23.55 -29.23
N SER A 833 -9.89 -22.31 -28.72
CA SER A 833 -10.99 -21.36 -28.91
C SER A 833 -11.18 -20.88 -30.36
N VAL A 834 -10.31 -21.30 -31.29
CA VAL A 834 -10.54 -21.14 -32.73
C VAL A 834 -11.60 -22.13 -33.27
N LEU A 835 -11.93 -23.16 -32.50
CA LEU A 835 -12.94 -24.16 -32.80
C LEU A 835 -14.23 -23.87 -32.02
N PRO A 836 -15.39 -24.37 -32.50
CA PRO A 836 -16.63 -24.30 -31.73
C PRO A 836 -16.54 -25.17 -30.46
N PRO A 837 -17.29 -24.85 -29.39
CA PRO A 837 -17.21 -25.55 -28.10
C PRO A 837 -17.75 -26.99 -28.16
N VAL A 838 -18.47 -27.36 -29.21
CA VAL A 838 -19.00 -28.70 -29.44
C VAL A 838 -18.81 -29.09 -30.91
N PRO A 839 -18.49 -30.37 -31.19
CA PRO A 839 -18.46 -30.88 -32.55
C PRO A 839 -19.81 -30.66 -33.27
N PRO A 840 -19.80 -30.45 -34.60
CA PRO A 840 -21.03 -30.38 -35.39
C PRO A 840 -21.88 -31.65 -35.25
N ALA A 841 -23.20 -31.51 -35.41
CA ALA A 841 -24.13 -32.63 -35.33
C ALA A 841 -23.71 -33.80 -36.24
N GLY A 842 -23.61 -35.00 -35.67
CA GLY A 842 -23.18 -36.22 -36.37
C GLY A 842 -21.68 -36.51 -36.32
N GLN A 843 -20.86 -35.68 -35.66
CA GLN A 843 -19.44 -35.94 -35.43
C GLN A 843 -19.15 -36.17 -33.94
N ALA A 844 -18.30 -37.15 -33.63
CA ALA A 844 -17.92 -37.46 -32.25
C ALA A 844 -16.80 -36.56 -31.70
N LYS A 845 -15.91 -36.07 -32.57
CA LYS A 845 -14.73 -35.25 -32.22
C LYS A 845 -14.36 -34.32 -33.38
N MET A 846 -13.73 -33.20 -33.07
CA MET A 846 -13.02 -32.36 -34.05
C MET A 846 -11.56 -32.81 -34.10
N LEU A 847 -11.01 -33.06 -35.29
CA LEU A 847 -9.68 -33.62 -35.46
C LEU A 847 -8.65 -32.54 -35.77
N GLU A 848 -7.39 -32.82 -35.42
CA GLU A 848 -6.25 -31.92 -35.68
C GLU A 848 -6.05 -31.63 -37.18
N GLY A 849 -6.33 -32.60 -38.04
CA GLY A 849 -6.22 -32.47 -39.50
C GLY A 849 -7.40 -31.78 -40.19
N ASP A 850 -8.44 -31.38 -39.45
CA ASP A 850 -9.56 -30.67 -40.05
C ASP A 850 -9.17 -29.23 -40.43
N PRO A 851 -9.55 -28.76 -41.64
CA PRO A 851 -9.36 -27.36 -42.00
C PRO A 851 -10.24 -26.46 -41.14
N LEU A 852 -9.72 -25.31 -40.71
CA LEU A 852 -10.45 -24.36 -39.85
C LEU A 852 -11.78 -23.90 -40.45
N ASP A 853 -11.81 -23.67 -41.76
CA ASP A 853 -13.01 -23.23 -42.50
C ASP A 853 -14.13 -24.28 -42.55
N ARG A 854 -13.86 -25.51 -42.11
CA ARG A 854 -14.90 -26.53 -41.92
C ARG A 854 -15.88 -26.14 -40.80
N TYR A 855 -15.44 -25.29 -39.88
CA TYR A 855 -16.19 -24.92 -38.69
C TYR A 855 -16.68 -23.46 -38.78
N PRO A 856 -17.80 -23.13 -38.11
CA PRO A 856 -18.25 -21.74 -38.03
C PRO A 856 -17.16 -20.84 -37.42
N VAL A 857 -17.06 -19.62 -37.93
CA VAL A 857 -16.16 -18.60 -37.37
C VAL A 857 -16.51 -18.38 -35.89
N PRO A 858 -15.54 -18.44 -34.97
CA PRO A 858 -15.81 -18.35 -33.55
C PRO A 858 -16.31 -16.96 -33.16
N VAL A 859 -17.14 -16.95 -32.11
CA VAL A 859 -17.71 -15.73 -31.51
C VAL A 859 -16.78 -15.22 -30.40
N GLY A 860 -16.68 -13.89 -30.27
CA GLY A 860 -15.83 -13.21 -29.28
C GLY A 860 -14.53 -12.68 -29.89
N GLY A 861 -14.08 -11.49 -29.45
CA GLY A 861 -12.95 -10.80 -30.08
C GLY A 861 -11.63 -11.54 -29.98
N TYR A 862 -11.30 -12.10 -28.82
CA TYR A 862 -10.09 -12.92 -28.66
C TYR A 862 -10.11 -14.16 -29.57
N ASN A 863 -11.20 -14.92 -29.53
CA ASN A 863 -11.35 -16.14 -30.33
C ASN A 863 -11.24 -15.85 -31.83
N ARG A 864 -11.90 -14.79 -32.29
CA ARG A 864 -11.89 -14.36 -33.68
C ARG A 864 -10.51 -13.86 -34.12
N THR A 865 -9.80 -13.07 -33.30
CA THR A 865 -8.43 -12.63 -33.65
C THR A 865 -7.46 -13.81 -33.74
N LYS A 866 -7.55 -14.81 -32.85
CA LYS A 866 -6.74 -16.03 -32.93
C LYS A 866 -7.10 -16.89 -34.14
N TRP A 867 -8.38 -16.99 -34.49
CA TRP A 867 -8.83 -17.69 -35.70
C TRP A 867 -8.24 -17.04 -36.96
N VAL A 868 -8.32 -15.71 -37.08
CA VAL A 868 -7.74 -14.97 -38.22
C VAL A 868 -6.22 -15.14 -38.25
N ALA A 869 -5.53 -15.04 -37.11
CA ALA A 869 -4.09 -15.25 -37.02
C ALA A 869 -3.68 -16.66 -37.48
N GLU A 870 -4.45 -17.68 -37.10
CA GLU A 870 -4.18 -19.06 -37.53
C GLU A 870 -4.42 -19.26 -39.03
N GLN A 871 -5.40 -18.59 -39.64
CA GLN A 871 -5.59 -18.58 -41.10
C GLN A 871 -4.40 -17.98 -41.85
N LEU A 872 -3.82 -16.90 -41.33
CA LEU A 872 -2.61 -16.29 -41.89
C LEU A 872 -1.41 -17.24 -41.81
N VAL A 873 -1.26 -17.92 -40.69
CA VAL A 873 -0.21 -18.92 -40.45
C VAL A 873 -0.39 -20.15 -41.35
N ALA A 874 -1.63 -20.62 -41.54
CA ALA A 874 -1.95 -21.70 -42.47
C ALA A 874 -1.63 -21.31 -43.93
N GLN A 875 -1.94 -20.08 -44.35
CA GLN A 875 -1.55 -19.59 -45.68
C GLN A 875 -0.04 -19.49 -45.86
N ALA A 876 0.70 -19.10 -44.81
CA ALA A 876 2.16 -19.11 -44.84
C ALA A 876 2.71 -20.54 -45.02
N ARG A 877 2.10 -21.51 -44.32
CA ARG A 877 2.40 -22.94 -44.50
C ARG A 877 2.17 -23.41 -45.93
N ASP A 878 1.01 -23.08 -46.49
CA ASP A 878 0.62 -23.47 -47.85
C ASP A 878 1.52 -22.81 -48.92
N ARG A 879 2.17 -21.68 -48.57
CA ARG A 879 3.20 -21.02 -49.38
C ARG A 879 4.61 -21.60 -49.19
N GLY A 880 4.78 -22.62 -48.36
CA GLY A 880 6.04 -23.34 -48.17
C GLY A 880 6.85 -22.93 -46.94
N LEU A 881 6.33 -22.10 -46.04
CA LEU A 881 6.99 -21.83 -44.75
C LEU A 881 6.77 -23.05 -43.81
N PRO A 882 7.80 -23.58 -43.13
CA PRO A 882 7.58 -24.64 -42.15
C PRO A 882 6.87 -24.09 -40.95
N VAL A 883 5.69 -24.63 -40.70
CA VAL A 883 4.79 -24.17 -39.65
C VAL A 883 4.34 -25.38 -38.84
N THR A 884 4.36 -25.25 -37.52
CA THR A 884 3.64 -26.16 -36.62
C THR A 884 2.70 -25.34 -35.75
N ILE A 885 1.43 -25.74 -35.70
CA ILE A 885 0.39 -25.03 -34.95
C ILE A 885 0.03 -25.82 -33.69
N TYR A 886 0.07 -25.17 -32.54
CA TYR A 886 -0.34 -25.75 -31.26
C TYR A 886 -1.62 -25.09 -30.77
N ARG A 887 -2.68 -25.86 -30.54
CA ARG A 887 -3.96 -25.40 -29.98
C ARG A 887 -4.08 -25.90 -28.53
N PRO A 888 -3.54 -25.19 -27.54
CA PRO A 888 -3.76 -25.53 -26.14
C PRO A 888 -5.22 -25.30 -25.73
N GLY A 889 -5.71 -26.20 -24.86
CA GLY A 889 -6.91 -25.98 -24.05
C GLY A 889 -6.65 -25.05 -22.86
N PRO A 890 -7.58 -24.98 -21.89
CA PRO A 890 -7.42 -24.15 -20.71
C PRO A 890 -6.17 -24.55 -19.90
N ILE A 891 -5.23 -23.61 -19.77
CA ILE A 891 -3.94 -23.84 -19.12
C ILE A 891 -4.07 -23.52 -17.63
N SER A 892 -3.74 -24.49 -16.78
CA SER A 892 -3.74 -24.37 -15.31
C SER A 892 -2.32 -24.17 -14.76
N GLY A 893 -2.21 -24.14 -13.42
CA GLY A 893 -0.93 -24.00 -12.73
C GLY A 893 0.06 -25.12 -13.02
N HIS A 894 1.33 -24.88 -12.73
CA HIS A 894 2.41 -25.86 -12.85
C HIS A 894 2.13 -27.07 -11.96
N SER A 895 2.23 -28.29 -12.50
CA SER A 895 1.79 -29.53 -11.86
C SER A 895 2.47 -29.83 -10.51
N GLN A 896 3.74 -29.45 -10.35
CA GLN A 896 4.53 -29.68 -9.13
C GLN A 896 4.57 -28.47 -8.17
N THR A 897 4.94 -27.28 -8.67
CA THR A 897 5.12 -26.09 -7.83
C THR A 897 3.81 -25.38 -7.51
N GLY A 898 2.74 -25.68 -8.24
CA GLY A 898 1.48 -24.96 -8.19
C GLY A 898 1.51 -23.58 -8.82
N ALA A 899 2.66 -23.09 -9.33
CA ALA A 899 2.80 -21.74 -9.88
C ALA A 899 1.75 -21.45 -10.97
N PHE A 900 0.99 -20.37 -10.82
CA PHE A 900 -0.20 -20.10 -11.64
C PHE A 900 -0.38 -18.61 -11.91
N ASN A 901 -1.17 -18.27 -12.95
CA ASN A 901 -1.57 -16.90 -13.21
C ASN A 901 -2.77 -16.50 -12.33
N ALA A 902 -2.56 -15.61 -11.35
CA ALA A 902 -3.63 -15.16 -10.44
C ALA A 902 -4.77 -14.39 -11.13
N ASN A 903 -4.57 -13.94 -12.37
CA ASN A 903 -5.61 -13.31 -13.16
C ASN A 903 -6.42 -14.31 -14.00
N ASP A 904 -6.09 -15.60 -13.98
CA ASP A 904 -6.78 -16.63 -14.74
C ASP A 904 -8.25 -16.76 -14.32
N PHE A 905 -9.11 -17.04 -15.31
CA PHE A 905 -10.55 -17.13 -15.10
C PHE A 905 -10.94 -18.24 -14.13
N LEU A 906 -10.37 -19.45 -14.28
CA LEU A 906 -10.69 -20.58 -13.41
C LEU A 906 -10.25 -20.28 -11.98
N TYR A 907 -9.11 -19.63 -11.80
CA TYR A 907 -8.64 -19.23 -10.49
C TYR A 907 -9.57 -18.19 -9.84
N ARG A 908 -9.94 -17.13 -10.56
CA ARG A 908 -10.89 -16.12 -10.06
C ARG A 908 -12.26 -16.73 -9.73
N LEU A 909 -12.70 -17.69 -10.52
CA LEU A 909 -13.93 -18.43 -10.27
C LEU A 909 -13.85 -19.25 -8.97
N MET A 910 -12.75 -19.97 -8.77
CA MET A 910 -12.49 -20.74 -7.54
C MET A 910 -12.38 -19.83 -6.31
N GLN A 911 -11.70 -18.69 -6.42
CA GLN A 911 -11.66 -17.69 -5.34
C GLN A 911 -13.06 -17.22 -4.98
N GLY A 912 -13.90 -16.93 -5.97
CA GLY A 912 -15.31 -16.57 -5.75
C GLY A 912 -16.07 -17.65 -4.99
N TYR A 913 -15.94 -18.92 -5.38
CA TYR A 913 -16.59 -20.03 -4.66
C TYR A 913 -16.11 -20.17 -3.22
N ILE A 914 -14.80 -20.03 -2.98
CA ILE A 914 -14.23 -20.13 -1.63
C ILE A 914 -14.73 -18.97 -0.75
N GLN A 915 -14.72 -17.75 -1.28
CA GLN A 915 -15.20 -16.55 -0.57
C GLN A 915 -16.70 -16.61 -0.27
N LEU A 916 -17.49 -17.14 -1.20
CA LEU A 916 -18.93 -17.35 -1.01
C LEU A 916 -19.25 -18.56 -0.11
N GLY A 917 -18.24 -19.35 0.25
CA GLY A 917 -18.36 -20.60 1.00
C GLY A 917 -19.26 -21.64 0.32
N THR A 918 -19.49 -21.51 -0.98
CA THR A 918 -20.43 -22.33 -1.75
C THR A 918 -19.95 -22.54 -3.19
N ALA A 919 -20.18 -23.73 -3.74
CA ALA A 919 -19.85 -24.10 -5.12
C ALA A 919 -21.01 -24.86 -5.79
N PRO A 920 -21.11 -24.85 -7.13
CA PRO A 920 -22.05 -25.67 -7.88
C PRO A 920 -22.05 -27.14 -7.47
N GLN A 921 -23.24 -27.71 -7.28
CA GLN A 921 -23.43 -29.13 -7.08
C GLN A 921 -23.66 -29.82 -8.43
N GLY A 922 -22.84 -30.82 -8.73
CA GLY A 922 -22.88 -31.60 -9.97
C GLY A 922 -21.52 -31.69 -10.62
N GLU A 923 -21.25 -32.84 -11.24
CA GLU A 923 -19.98 -33.09 -11.93
C GLU A 923 -19.94 -32.37 -13.28
N LEU A 924 -18.95 -31.50 -13.42
CA LEU A 924 -18.58 -30.84 -14.67
C LEU A 924 -17.15 -31.27 -15.04
N PRO A 925 -16.90 -31.64 -16.31
CA PRO A 925 -15.54 -31.86 -16.77
C PRO A 925 -14.78 -30.54 -16.78
N LEU A 926 -13.58 -30.55 -16.19
CA LEU A 926 -12.64 -29.45 -16.14
C LEU A 926 -11.44 -29.80 -17.02
N ASP A 927 -11.38 -29.21 -18.20
CA ASP A 927 -10.24 -29.32 -19.11
C ASP A 927 -9.06 -28.47 -18.63
N ILE A 928 -8.41 -28.90 -17.54
CA ILE A 928 -7.25 -28.22 -16.96
C ILE A 928 -5.94 -28.86 -17.42
N LEU A 929 -5.06 -28.06 -18.01
CA LEU A 929 -3.75 -28.50 -18.51
C LEU A 929 -2.61 -27.81 -17.78
N PRO A 930 -1.79 -28.55 -17.03
CA PRO A 930 -0.63 -27.95 -16.37
C PRO A 930 0.30 -27.25 -17.36
N VAL A 931 0.70 -26.01 -17.04
CA VAL A 931 1.52 -25.18 -17.94
C VAL A 931 2.86 -25.82 -18.30
N ASP A 932 3.44 -26.61 -17.39
CA ASP A 932 4.68 -27.37 -17.60
C ASP A 932 4.52 -28.52 -18.59
N TYR A 933 3.35 -29.15 -18.65
CA TYR A 933 3.05 -30.11 -19.70
C TYR A 933 2.95 -29.40 -21.05
N VAL A 934 2.19 -28.30 -21.13
CA VAL A 934 1.97 -27.56 -22.37
C VAL A 934 3.28 -27.02 -22.94
N SER A 935 4.11 -26.38 -22.12
CA SER A 935 5.38 -25.81 -22.58
C SER A 935 6.35 -26.89 -23.07
N ARG A 936 6.49 -28.01 -22.34
CA ARG A 936 7.35 -29.13 -22.72
C ARG A 936 6.83 -29.86 -23.96
N ALA A 937 5.51 -30.00 -24.11
CA ALA A 937 4.91 -30.61 -25.30
C ALA A 937 5.19 -29.77 -26.55
N ILE A 938 5.09 -28.43 -26.46
CA ILE A 938 5.42 -27.54 -27.58
C ILE A 938 6.89 -27.69 -27.99
N VAL A 939 7.83 -27.69 -27.03
CA VAL A 939 9.27 -27.84 -27.33
C VAL A 939 9.62 -29.24 -27.83
N TYR A 940 8.99 -30.28 -27.30
CA TYR A 940 9.17 -31.64 -27.78
C TYR A 940 8.68 -31.80 -29.23
N LEU A 941 7.47 -31.32 -29.52
CA LEU A 941 6.88 -31.41 -30.85
C LEU A 941 7.62 -30.55 -31.87
N SER A 942 8.13 -29.38 -31.48
CA SER A 942 8.87 -28.49 -32.38
C SER A 942 10.20 -29.09 -32.85
N GLN A 943 10.82 -29.95 -32.05
CA GLN A 943 12.07 -30.64 -32.37
C GLN A 943 11.85 -31.94 -33.19
N ALA A 944 10.61 -32.43 -33.29
CA ALA A 944 10.29 -33.64 -34.04
C ALA A 944 10.07 -33.32 -35.53
N PRO A 945 10.88 -33.85 -36.46
CA PRO A 945 10.74 -33.56 -37.90
C PRO A 945 9.35 -33.87 -38.48
N GLN A 946 8.67 -34.86 -37.91
CA GLN A 946 7.35 -35.36 -38.33
C GLN A 946 6.22 -34.38 -37.96
N SER A 947 6.49 -33.45 -37.04
CA SER A 947 5.55 -32.40 -36.61
C SER A 947 5.51 -31.21 -37.56
N GLN A 948 6.44 -31.12 -38.53
CA GLN A 948 6.44 -30.04 -39.50
C GLN A 948 5.18 -30.10 -40.36
N GLY A 949 4.50 -28.96 -40.49
CA GLY A 949 3.23 -28.83 -41.22
C GLY A 949 1.99 -29.28 -40.43
N GLN A 950 2.17 -29.90 -39.27
CA GLN A 950 1.08 -30.47 -38.47
C GLN A 950 0.43 -29.44 -37.55
N VAL A 951 -0.79 -29.79 -37.11
CA VAL A 951 -1.55 -29.07 -36.08
C VAL A 951 -1.72 -30.03 -34.90
N PHE A 952 -1.61 -29.53 -33.68
CA PHE A 952 -1.78 -30.34 -32.46
C PHE A 952 -2.81 -29.72 -31.52
N HIS A 953 -3.71 -30.52 -30.97
CA HIS A 953 -4.63 -30.16 -29.88
C HIS A 953 -3.98 -30.60 -28.58
N LEU A 954 -3.45 -29.64 -27.82
CA LEU A 954 -2.90 -29.94 -26.51
C LEU A 954 -4.08 -29.91 -25.53
N ILE A 955 -4.69 -31.09 -25.31
CA ILE A 955 -5.85 -31.33 -24.44
C ILE A 955 -5.57 -32.42 -23.42
N HIS A 956 -6.30 -32.40 -22.30
CA HIS A 956 -6.22 -33.47 -21.32
C HIS A 956 -7.08 -34.64 -21.83
N PRO A 957 -6.54 -35.86 -21.99
CA PRO A 957 -7.29 -36.99 -22.55
C PRO A 957 -8.42 -37.48 -21.62
N GLN A 958 -8.35 -37.12 -20.34
CA GLN A 958 -9.33 -37.46 -19.29
C GLN A 958 -9.59 -36.23 -18.41
N PRO A 959 -10.55 -35.35 -18.77
CA PRO A 959 -10.77 -34.09 -18.06
C PRO A 959 -10.97 -34.31 -16.54
N ALA A 960 -10.52 -33.37 -15.72
CA ALA A 960 -10.67 -33.48 -14.27
C ALA A 960 -12.14 -33.30 -13.85
N SER A 961 -12.52 -33.86 -12.71
CA SER A 961 -13.87 -33.69 -12.17
C SER A 961 -13.95 -32.45 -11.29
N SER A 962 -14.92 -31.57 -11.52
CA SER A 962 -15.19 -30.44 -10.63
C SER A 962 -15.50 -30.88 -9.20
N ASP A 963 -16.19 -32.01 -9.03
CA ASP A 963 -16.47 -32.57 -7.69
C ASP A 963 -15.18 -33.03 -7.01
N GLY A 964 -14.25 -33.62 -7.76
CA GLY A 964 -12.91 -33.96 -7.29
C GLY A 964 -12.14 -32.73 -6.84
N LEU A 965 -12.16 -31.65 -7.62
CA LEU A 965 -11.54 -30.37 -7.27
C LEU A 965 -12.15 -29.79 -5.99
N PHE A 966 -13.48 -29.72 -5.88
CA PHE A 966 -14.15 -29.20 -4.68
C PHE A 966 -13.92 -30.09 -3.45
N ALA A 967 -13.82 -31.41 -3.64
CA ALA A 967 -13.47 -32.34 -2.56
C ALA A 967 -12.04 -32.09 -2.06
N ALA A 968 -11.09 -31.86 -2.97
CA ALA A 968 -9.72 -31.49 -2.61
C ALA A 968 -9.68 -30.17 -1.82
N CYS A 969 -10.44 -29.15 -2.25
CA CYS A 969 -10.53 -27.89 -1.50
C CYS A 969 -11.11 -28.07 -0.09
N ARG A 970 -12.18 -28.87 0.06
CA ARG A 970 -12.73 -29.21 1.39
C ARG A 970 -11.73 -29.94 2.27
N ALA A 971 -11.00 -30.90 1.71
CA ALA A 971 -9.95 -31.63 2.42
C ALA A 971 -8.81 -30.72 2.87
N ALA A 972 -8.53 -29.65 2.13
CA ALA A 972 -7.57 -28.61 2.48
C ALA A 972 -8.13 -27.56 3.50
N GLY A 973 -9.31 -27.80 4.08
CA GLY A 973 -9.90 -26.93 5.11
C GLY A 973 -10.68 -25.72 4.56
N MET A 974 -10.89 -25.64 3.24
CA MET A 974 -11.64 -24.52 2.65
C MET A 974 -13.16 -24.73 2.83
N PRO A 975 -13.92 -23.72 3.31
CA PRO A 975 -15.32 -23.88 3.68
C PRO A 975 -16.25 -23.88 2.46
N LEU A 976 -16.21 -24.93 1.63
CA LEU A 976 -16.99 -25.03 0.38
C LEU A 976 -18.18 -25.99 0.50
N ARG A 977 -19.41 -25.46 0.47
CA ARG A 977 -20.65 -26.25 0.45
C ARG A 977 -21.21 -26.39 -0.97
N GLY A 978 -21.65 -27.60 -1.34
CA GLY A 978 -22.35 -27.82 -2.61
C GLY A 978 -23.73 -27.14 -2.60
N CYS A 979 -24.08 -26.45 -3.70
CA CYS A 979 -25.37 -25.80 -3.89
C CYS A 979 -25.99 -26.24 -5.24
N PRO A 980 -27.26 -26.68 -5.27
CA PRO A 980 -27.94 -27.08 -6.50
C PRO A 980 -27.86 -26.00 -7.59
N MET A 981 -27.58 -26.43 -8.81
CA MET A 981 -27.61 -25.55 -9.99
C MET A 981 -29.05 -25.09 -10.25
N ALA A 982 -29.28 -23.79 -10.40
CA ALA A 982 -30.59 -23.26 -10.78
C ALA A 982 -30.84 -23.56 -12.27
N ASN A 983 -31.92 -24.29 -12.57
CA ASN A 983 -32.40 -24.46 -13.94
C ASN A 983 -32.79 -23.07 -14.48
N GLY A 984 -32.16 -22.64 -15.58
CA GLY A 984 -32.05 -21.25 -16.05
C GLY A 984 -33.33 -20.55 -16.51
N THR A 985 -34.45 -20.66 -15.79
CA THR A 985 -35.70 -19.93 -16.08
C THR A 985 -36.30 -19.20 -14.89
N ASP A 986 -35.77 -19.32 -13.66
CA ASP A 986 -36.41 -18.71 -12.49
C ASP A 986 -35.88 -17.29 -12.18
N SER A 987 -36.77 -16.31 -12.27
CA SER A 987 -36.50 -14.87 -12.02
C SER A 987 -36.63 -14.46 -10.55
N SER A 988 -36.74 -15.43 -9.63
CA SER A 988 -36.97 -15.24 -8.19
C SER A 988 -35.76 -14.71 -7.39
N TRP A 989 -34.59 -14.54 -8.00
CA TRP A 989 -33.34 -14.11 -7.35
C TRP A 989 -33.25 -12.61 -7.01
N ARG A 990 -34.27 -11.79 -7.33
CA ARG A 990 -34.26 -10.33 -7.11
C ARG A 990 -34.66 -9.87 -5.70
N SER A 991 -34.75 -10.75 -4.70
CA SER A 991 -35.22 -10.39 -3.34
C SER A 991 -34.09 -10.38 -2.29
N PRO A 992 -33.98 -9.35 -1.41
CA PRO A 992 -32.87 -9.22 -0.44
C PRO A 992 -32.89 -10.20 0.74
N LYS A 993 -33.75 -11.23 0.75
CA LYS A 993 -33.99 -12.09 1.92
C LYS A 993 -34.03 -13.61 1.66
N ALA A 994 -33.43 -14.13 0.59
CA ALA A 994 -33.38 -15.58 0.35
C ALA A 994 -31.94 -16.14 0.40
N PRO A 995 -31.66 -17.19 1.20
CA PRO A 995 -30.44 -17.97 1.07
C PRO A 995 -30.61 -19.14 0.08
N LYS A 996 -29.53 -19.45 -0.67
CA LYS A 996 -29.23 -20.72 -1.40
C LYS A 996 -29.59 -20.88 -2.90
N THR A 997 -29.10 -20.00 -3.77
CA THR A 997 -28.71 -20.40 -5.16
C THR A 997 -27.54 -19.54 -5.65
N ILE A 998 -26.50 -20.18 -6.21
CA ILE A 998 -25.36 -19.49 -6.86
C ILE A 998 -25.76 -19.19 -8.31
N PRO A 999 -25.54 -17.98 -8.84
CA PRO A 999 -25.72 -17.72 -10.27
C PRO A 999 -24.83 -18.66 -11.08
N CYS A 1000 -25.47 -19.41 -11.98
CA CYS A 1000 -24.80 -20.28 -12.94
C CYS A 1000 -23.73 -19.50 -13.74
N ILE A 1001 -22.45 -19.84 -13.57
CA ILE A 1001 -21.36 -19.57 -14.53
C ILE A 1001 -20.91 -20.84 -15.30
N PRO A 1002 -21.81 -21.68 -15.86
CA PRO A 1002 -21.39 -22.89 -16.57
C PRO A 1002 -21.04 -22.67 -18.04
N SER A 1003 -21.32 -21.51 -18.64
CA SER A 1003 -21.20 -21.36 -20.10
C SER A 1003 -19.75 -21.34 -20.64
N PHE A 1004 -18.73 -21.24 -19.78
CA PHE A 1004 -17.32 -21.20 -20.18
C PHE A 1004 -16.52 -22.48 -19.93
N LEU A 1005 -16.96 -23.37 -19.02
CA LEU A 1005 -16.15 -24.53 -18.61
C LEU A 1005 -16.71 -25.89 -19.08
N SER A 1006 -17.99 -25.99 -19.42
CA SER A 1006 -18.57 -27.18 -20.08
C SER A 1006 -20.03 -26.88 -20.47
N SER A 1007 -20.37 -26.78 -21.76
CA SER A 1007 -21.74 -26.43 -22.18
C SER A 1007 -22.67 -27.65 -22.19
N PRO A 1008 -23.94 -27.47 -21.79
CA PRO A 1008 -25.03 -27.91 -22.65
C PRO A 1008 -26.04 -26.78 -22.89
N LEU A 1009 -25.79 -25.92 -23.90
CA LEU A 1009 -26.74 -24.92 -24.41
C LEU A 1009 -26.90 -24.95 -25.95
N ALA A 1010 -26.48 -26.05 -26.59
CA ALA A 1010 -26.53 -26.19 -28.06
C ALA A 1010 -27.90 -26.62 -28.64
N ALA A 1011 -28.99 -26.61 -27.86
CA ALA A 1011 -30.30 -27.05 -28.35
C ALA A 1011 -31.29 -25.91 -28.68
N ARG A 1012 -30.87 -24.64 -28.77
CA ARG A 1012 -31.79 -23.50 -29.00
C ARG A 1012 -31.35 -22.56 -30.14
N PRO A 1013 -32.29 -21.91 -30.85
CA PRO A 1013 -32.00 -21.05 -32.01
C PRO A 1013 -31.09 -19.87 -31.67
N ILE A 1014 -30.31 -19.41 -32.66
CA ILE A 1014 -29.30 -18.32 -32.56
C ILE A 1014 -29.85 -17.05 -31.89
N GLN A 1015 -31.14 -16.77 -32.05
CA GLN A 1015 -31.82 -15.61 -31.46
C GLN A 1015 -31.99 -15.72 -29.94
N GLU A 1016 -32.10 -16.93 -29.37
CA GLU A 1016 -32.15 -17.16 -27.91
C GLU A 1016 -30.76 -17.15 -27.25
N GLN A 1017 -29.70 -17.50 -28.00
CA GLN A 1017 -28.31 -17.38 -27.52
C GLN A 1017 -27.88 -15.91 -27.37
N LEU A 1018 -28.34 -15.04 -28.27
CA LEU A 1018 -28.19 -13.58 -28.16
C LEU A 1018 -28.95 -13.00 -26.95
N ILE A 1019 -30.14 -13.54 -26.65
CA ILE A 1019 -30.94 -13.15 -25.47
C ILE A 1019 -30.28 -13.64 -24.16
N ALA A 1020 -29.65 -14.81 -24.14
CA ALA A 1020 -28.90 -15.32 -22.99
C ALA A 1020 -27.63 -14.50 -22.72
N GLN A 1021 -26.92 -14.05 -23.75
CA GLN A 1021 -25.80 -13.11 -23.62
C GLN A 1021 -26.26 -11.70 -23.19
N GLN A 1022 -27.41 -11.21 -23.66
CA GLN A 1022 -28.01 -9.96 -23.19
C GLN A 1022 -28.44 -10.04 -21.71
N LYS A 1023 -28.99 -11.19 -21.26
CA LYS A 1023 -29.35 -11.42 -19.84
C LYS A 1023 -28.13 -11.53 -18.92
N TYR A 1024 -26.99 -12.01 -19.41
CA TYR A 1024 -25.72 -12.04 -18.67
C TYR A 1024 -25.13 -10.64 -18.44
N ARG A 1025 -25.45 -9.66 -19.31
CA ARG A 1025 -24.88 -8.30 -19.28
C ARG A 1025 -25.44 -7.42 -18.17
N SER A 1026 -26.63 -7.73 -17.64
CA SER A 1026 -27.29 -6.93 -16.58
C SER A 1026 -26.97 -7.38 -15.15
N LEU A 1027 -26.05 -8.33 -14.96
CA LEU A 1027 -25.82 -9.06 -13.69
C LEU A 1027 -24.46 -8.79 -13.02
N ALA A 1028 -23.63 -7.88 -13.55
CA ALA A 1028 -22.34 -7.52 -12.96
C ALA A 1028 -22.37 -6.10 -12.40
N THR A 1029 -22.49 -5.95 -11.09
CA THR A 1029 -22.35 -4.68 -10.36
C THR A 1029 -20.90 -4.41 -9.90
N THR A 1030 -19.92 -4.96 -10.61
CA THR A 1030 -18.50 -4.65 -10.43
C THR A 1030 -18.06 -3.71 -11.56
N PRO A 1031 -17.31 -2.63 -11.27
CA PRO A 1031 -16.85 -1.70 -12.30
C PRO A 1031 -16.00 -2.47 -13.33
N ARG A 1032 -16.45 -2.45 -14.58
CA ARG A 1032 -15.70 -3.03 -15.70
C ARG A 1032 -14.55 -2.09 -16.03
N VAL A 1033 -13.33 -2.63 -15.96
CA VAL A 1033 -12.08 -1.92 -16.27
C VAL A 1033 -11.61 -2.38 -17.65
N VAL A 1034 -11.30 -1.45 -18.54
CA VAL A 1034 -10.50 -1.69 -19.76
C VAL A 1034 -9.11 -1.09 -19.56
#